data_AF-A0A498SJ94-F1
#
_entry.id   AF-A0A498SJ94-F1
#
_cell.length_a   1.000
_cell.length_b   1.000
_cell.length_c   1.000
_cell.angle_alpha   90.00
_cell.angle_beta   90.00
_cell.angle_gamma   90.00
#
_symmetry.space_group_name_H-M   'P 1'
#
loop_
_entity.id
_entity.type
_entity.pdbx_description
1 polymer ?
#
loop_
_entity_poly.entity_id
_entity_poly.type
_entity_poly.pdbx_seq_one_letter_code
_entity_poly.pdbx_strand_id
1 'polypeptide(L)'
;MTNVEIDFPREDLSIDRKHRGIYSDNDGTADIKRRKVKNEPKSEYDGVWNQRITTDFLTEGMLGLGVIMKIKETEILLECSDGIIVKVPVQNFGNLMLETLKNSSLTLEDIFKVGQMLAFKVIKAREIHEIRKLGKKASYPIVSCDPLIVNFHLNPGALINGLVLNGFVESVEDKGVIINLGLQSIELKGFLAEKHLPPTFERESLVEGQPLLLRIQDENLLNKKARVISLSMVPETECLNDAAIKRLKLNDLMPGTLLLVNPLQPTASGVYVNIGNDIKGYVSRQHLPPRYRNDPFKCLKSFKTIVMFCQQNSNLLILNGHPDIIAVSKFVKRTNFENIHIGDIIECKVSSVDKNGNVNFDISLHEDEKNPLVAAFARKTELEDRLEYKKGTIHQARVLSFKMVERLLIVATRKDILAQKMVCVKVRLDAVPGEKVTAKVKSVLAKGLFVKIYNSIPGFIPKIHLSDKLITRIDKHFVVGDELNCRILNVNRLKEQLILTNKQSLTTNKDTIIKSYEEVTTNTISTGYIISQHPSGGLIIGFYGGTRGFMFPKEAERLGTNIKIGLTVRIQVISVDPQRERMLVAVANTINGATAIARAQPFVIDAENPISFSAIVINISSDGNMLKQNETLNVAIRLGKKLDKKVEAFIPRELLSDYLDLPFSSLSESIALESILPKVAILGDVAGNLKATSKRFIIDWLEKHPRITSIQNLAKGELVCGNIIQKHQEMGYFVELAGGSALTAPARFIRPMALSVQELQIGQTVVARVSSVDLERKRFALILDIHLCVPPGAESDYFAPSMVYYVLEELNWFIANNPNISQIPKIGECIDIKIIEVSECSVIVQCADNSNFKGHAINSTNILEGRSCAKALVLDVKLPSCELVLFFLNDGVQHLNEKKLQSLVCSKKKFDAKVWLHKREYAVAIAEVEKLAFVVCIPVRIHPNVNIISAKSDGNDNHYTITPKLVAGNIVIGTAMETLKKYELTHRKFKTPVKAAVKKKLKQFSIYTAKVKGMWSRDDLYNAVELELPDGSIGRLHASEFDESFLNQTSHPVQSFLKKRKNKTVNVKIICFTKLKQKMEKMDLSKPKGKGVQKGEKMVVVTRLSECTMKTWKLNETKRKQSLLGYPQSYTHGSLIPVFVCKGPHVGVVRVEVSPLWNGIIRKQNLYDENLITNPTNDASALVDIDFETGEKLIAQVIGVNVYKNGRGKSRHRKCLEMTLKETRKIFERGDRVTGRVVGITQSPSSVILELTNNQRAVLTLT
;
A
#
# COMPACT_ATOMS: atom_id res chain seq x y z
N MET A 1 7.06 -1.70 -86.40
CA MET A 1 6.08 -2.77 -86.61
C MET A 1 5.28 -2.88 -85.31
N THR A 2 4.05 -2.34 -85.22
CA THR A 2 2.77 -2.84 -85.79
C THR A 2 2.30 -4.10 -85.05
N ASN A 3 1.16 -4.15 -84.35
CA ASN A 3 -0.06 -3.31 -84.29
C ASN A 3 -0.50 -3.08 -82.80
N VAL A 4 -1.33 -2.11 -82.36
CA VAL A 4 -2.63 -1.56 -82.86
C VAL A 4 -3.75 -2.63 -82.77
N GLU A 5 -4.93 -2.47 -82.18
CA GLU A 5 -5.54 -1.50 -81.21
C GLU A 5 -6.64 -2.31 -80.44
N ILE A 6 -7.77 -1.89 -79.83
CA ILE A 6 -8.64 -0.72 -79.55
C ILE A 6 -9.53 -1.21 -78.35
N ASP A 7 -10.22 -0.49 -77.44
CA ASP A 7 -10.30 0.89 -76.92
C ASP A 7 -11.13 0.84 -75.59
N PHE A 8 -11.36 1.96 -74.88
CA PHE A 8 -12.40 2.11 -73.85
C PHE A 8 -13.29 3.34 -74.10
N PRO A 9 -14.59 3.18 -74.45
CA PRO A 9 -15.48 4.32 -74.71
C PRO A 9 -15.90 5.06 -73.44
N ARG A 10 -16.32 6.32 -73.62
CA ARG A 10 -16.93 7.18 -72.59
C ARG A 10 -18.45 7.26 -72.78
N GLU A 11 -19.11 7.87 -71.78
CA GLU A 11 -20.38 8.62 -71.92
C GLU A 11 -21.63 7.72 -72.25
N ASP A 12 -22.88 8.02 -71.87
CA ASP A 12 -23.36 9.14 -71.03
C ASP A 12 -24.73 8.90 -70.35
N LEU A 13 -25.06 9.78 -69.38
CA LEU A 13 -26.38 10.35 -69.02
C LEU A 13 -27.66 9.51 -68.68
N SER A 14 -28.57 10.22 -67.99
CA SER A 14 -30.05 10.14 -68.04
C SER A 14 -30.80 9.15 -67.09
N ILE A 15 -32.03 9.41 -66.59
CA ILE A 15 -32.86 10.65 -66.50
C ILE A 15 -33.94 10.53 -65.39
N ASP A 16 -34.44 11.68 -64.90
CA ASP A 16 -35.66 12.00 -64.11
C ASP A 16 -36.55 10.92 -63.42
N ARG A 17 -37.12 11.30 -62.25
CA ARG A 17 -38.58 11.60 -62.16
C ARG A 17 -39.06 12.39 -60.92
N LYS A 18 -39.28 13.69 -61.16
CA LYS A 18 -40.44 14.56 -60.82
C LYS A 18 -41.02 14.65 -59.39
N HIS A 19 -41.22 15.92 -59.00
CA HIS A 19 -42.06 16.42 -57.89
C HIS A 19 -43.44 15.77 -57.71
N ARG A 20 -43.90 15.76 -56.45
CA ARG A 20 -45.14 16.45 -56.04
C ARG A 20 -44.88 17.26 -54.76
N GLY A 21 -45.66 18.32 -54.55
CA GLY A 21 -45.71 19.13 -53.32
C GLY A 21 -47.02 19.91 -53.28
N ILE A 22 -47.29 20.68 -52.21
CA ILE A 22 -48.37 21.69 -52.11
C ILE A 22 -48.13 22.55 -50.85
N TYR A 23 -48.24 23.88 -51.01
CA TYR A 23 -48.63 24.98 -50.08
C TYR A 23 -48.44 24.84 -48.54
N SER A 24 -48.05 25.86 -47.76
CA SER A 24 -47.55 27.24 -48.01
C SER A 24 -46.79 27.73 -46.73
N ASP A 25 -46.46 28.98 -46.40
CA ASP A 25 -46.85 30.34 -46.85
C ASP A 25 -45.73 31.40 -46.56
N ASN A 26 -46.05 32.69 -46.67
CA ASN A 26 -45.14 33.86 -46.56
C ASN A 26 -44.83 34.28 -45.09
N ASP A 27 -43.93 35.22 -44.74
CA ASP A 27 -43.18 36.31 -45.43
C ASP A 27 -41.75 36.43 -44.84
N GLY A 28 -40.78 37.21 -45.37
CA GLY A 28 -40.79 38.11 -46.53
C GLY A 28 -39.38 38.63 -46.90
N THR A 29 -39.23 39.08 -48.14
CA THR A 29 -38.02 39.44 -48.92
C THR A 29 -36.87 40.24 -48.29
N ALA A 30 -35.62 39.98 -48.76
CA ALA A 30 -34.73 40.99 -49.37
C ALA A 30 -33.59 40.33 -50.18
N ASP A 31 -33.49 40.61 -51.48
CA ASP A 31 -32.56 39.93 -52.41
C ASP A 31 -31.62 40.95 -53.10
N ILE A 32 -30.32 40.65 -53.23
CA ILE A 32 -29.35 41.48 -53.98
C ILE A 32 -28.47 40.62 -54.89
N LYS A 33 -28.59 40.88 -56.19
CA LYS A 33 -28.00 40.13 -57.31
C LYS A 33 -26.46 40.17 -57.33
N ARG A 34 -25.82 39.01 -57.48
CA ARG A 34 -24.41 38.93 -57.92
C ARG A 34 -24.28 39.45 -59.36
N ARG A 35 -23.60 40.58 -59.54
CA ARG A 35 -23.16 41.04 -60.87
C ARG A 35 -21.98 40.19 -61.36
N LYS A 36 -21.89 39.99 -62.68
CA LYS A 36 -20.65 39.49 -63.33
C LYS A 36 -19.53 40.52 -63.13
N VAL A 37 -18.34 40.04 -62.76
CA VAL A 37 -17.08 40.82 -62.80
C VAL A 37 -16.27 40.33 -64.01
N LYS A 38 -15.47 41.23 -64.61
CA LYS A 38 -14.75 41.00 -65.87
C LYS A 38 -13.53 40.09 -65.65
N ASN A 39 -13.01 39.53 -66.74
CA ASN A 39 -11.70 38.89 -66.77
C ASN A 39 -10.62 39.94 -66.46
N GLU A 40 -10.00 39.85 -65.29
CA GLU A 40 -8.68 40.44 -65.03
C GLU A 40 -7.59 39.49 -65.57
N PRO A 41 -6.39 39.99 -65.93
CA PRO A 41 -5.29 39.14 -66.38
C PRO A 41 -4.90 38.15 -65.29
N LYS A 42 -4.66 36.88 -65.66
CA LYS A 42 -4.18 35.86 -64.72
C LYS A 42 -2.88 36.33 -64.05
N SER A 43 -2.90 36.47 -62.73
CA SER A 43 -1.72 36.87 -61.98
C SER A 43 -0.62 35.81 -62.06
N GLU A 44 0.64 36.24 -61.95
CA GLU A 44 1.83 35.37 -61.94
C GLU A 44 1.88 34.37 -60.75
N TYR A 45 0.91 34.48 -59.84
CA TYR A 45 0.75 33.69 -58.62
C TYR A 45 -0.57 32.90 -58.62
N ASP A 46 -1.26 32.81 -59.77
CA ASP A 46 -2.47 31.98 -59.93
C ASP A 46 -2.17 30.53 -59.54
N GLY A 47 -3.03 29.95 -58.70
CA GLY A 47 -2.82 28.64 -58.10
C GLY A 47 -1.92 28.57 -56.85
N VAL A 48 -1.24 29.62 -56.38
CA VAL A 48 -0.45 29.57 -55.13
C VAL A 48 -1.37 29.66 -53.90
N TRP A 49 -1.28 28.71 -52.97
CA TRP A 49 -2.09 28.73 -51.75
C TRP A 49 -1.68 29.88 -50.80
N ASN A 50 -2.53 30.91 -50.74
CA ASN A 50 -2.34 32.09 -49.88
C ASN A 50 -3.38 32.22 -48.75
N GLN A 51 -4.33 31.27 -48.66
CA GLN A 51 -5.45 31.35 -47.73
C GLN A 51 -5.10 30.83 -46.32
N ARG A 52 -5.78 31.37 -45.32
CA ARG A 52 -5.66 30.95 -43.91
C ARG A 52 -6.25 29.55 -43.74
N ILE A 53 -5.54 28.63 -43.07
CA ILE A 53 -6.07 27.27 -42.88
C ILE A 53 -7.14 27.26 -41.77
N THR A 54 -8.14 26.39 -41.92
CA THR A 54 -9.24 26.19 -40.99
C THR A 54 -9.46 24.69 -40.74
N THR A 55 -10.25 24.32 -39.72
CA THR A 55 -10.59 22.90 -39.46
C THR A 55 -11.30 22.22 -40.61
N ASP A 56 -11.90 22.99 -41.50
CA ASP A 56 -12.82 22.51 -42.52
C ASP A 56 -12.10 22.32 -43.87
N PHE A 57 -10.86 22.83 -43.99
CA PHE A 57 -9.90 22.50 -45.06
C PHE A 57 -9.06 21.24 -44.78
N LEU A 58 -9.12 20.67 -43.56
CA LEU A 58 -8.41 19.42 -43.22
C LEU A 58 -9.12 18.20 -43.83
N THR A 59 -8.90 18.03 -45.14
CA THR A 59 -9.34 16.87 -45.92
C THR A 59 -8.50 15.62 -45.63
N GLU A 60 -9.06 14.44 -45.86
CA GLU A 60 -8.33 13.17 -45.74
C GLU A 60 -7.13 13.14 -46.70
N GLY A 61 -6.04 12.49 -46.27
CA GLY A 61 -4.79 12.39 -47.02
C GLY A 61 -3.83 13.57 -46.85
N MET A 62 -4.30 14.74 -46.42
CA MET A 62 -3.49 15.93 -46.16
C MET A 62 -2.39 15.69 -45.12
N LEU A 63 -1.18 16.20 -45.36
CA LEU A 63 -0.03 16.08 -44.46
C LEU A 63 0.22 17.38 -43.68
N GLY A 64 0.56 17.25 -42.41
CA GLY A 64 0.86 18.39 -41.54
C GLY A 64 1.94 18.12 -40.50
N LEU A 65 2.47 19.20 -39.92
CA LEU A 65 3.40 19.21 -38.81
C LEU A 65 2.70 19.84 -37.59
N GLY A 66 2.68 19.13 -36.47
CA GLY A 66 1.99 19.57 -35.25
C GLY A 66 2.89 19.56 -34.02
N VAL A 67 2.77 20.58 -33.18
CA VAL A 67 3.44 20.68 -31.88
C VAL A 67 2.58 19.99 -30.82
N ILE A 68 3.16 19.10 -30.00
CA ILE A 68 2.45 18.47 -28.88
C ILE A 68 2.06 19.53 -27.86
N MET A 69 0.77 19.90 -27.86
CA MET A 69 0.18 20.88 -26.94
C MET A 69 -0.28 20.20 -25.63
N LYS A 70 -0.83 18.99 -25.73
CA LYS A 70 -1.28 18.21 -24.56
C LYS A 70 -1.24 16.70 -24.84
N ILE A 71 -0.68 15.96 -23.89
CA ILE A 71 -0.75 14.49 -23.82
C ILE A 71 -1.93 14.10 -22.92
N LYS A 72 -2.53 12.93 -23.17
CA LYS A 72 -3.54 12.27 -22.32
C LYS A 72 -3.31 10.76 -22.36
N GLU A 73 -3.92 10.03 -21.44
CA GLU A 73 -3.83 8.56 -21.29
C GLU A 73 -4.04 7.75 -22.60
N THR A 74 -4.87 8.24 -23.53
CA THR A 74 -5.28 7.50 -24.75
C THR A 74 -5.14 8.30 -26.06
N GLU A 75 -4.69 9.55 -26.00
CA GLU A 75 -4.61 10.45 -27.16
C GLU A 75 -3.63 11.60 -26.92
N ILE A 76 -3.01 12.09 -27.99
CA ILE A 76 -2.22 13.33 -28.01
C ILE A 76 -2.96 14.37 -28.83
N LEU A 77 -2.97 15.62 -28.34
CA LEU A 77 -3.45 16.79 -29.07
C LEU A 77 -2.25 17.58 -29.62
N LEU A 78 -2.23 17.74 -30.93
CA LEU A 78 -1.25 18.58 -31.62
C LEU A 78 -1.87 19.93 -31.96
N GLU A 79 -1.13 21.01 -31.72
CA GLU A 79 -1.42 22.33 -32.26
C GLU A 79 -0.69 22.49 -33.61
N CYS A 80 -1.38 22.99 -34.62
CA CYS A 80 -0.89 23.21 -35.97
C CYS A 80 -1.04 24.70 -36.35
N SER A 81 -0.53 25.07 -37.53
CA SER A 81 -0.65 26.45 -38.05
C SER A 81 -2.06 27.01 -37.95
N ASP A 82 -2.12 28.33 -37.74
CA ASP A 82 -3.30 29.13 -37.47
C ASP A 82 -4.02 28.84 -36.14
N GLY A 83 -3.48 27.95 -35.31
CA GLY A 83 -4.05 27.50 -34.04
C GLY A 83 -5.08 26.38 -34.19
N ILE A 84 -4.99 25.59 -35.26
CA ILE A 84 -5.81 24.38 -35.44
C ILE A 84 -5.34 23.31 -34.44
N ILE A 85 -6.27 22.53 -33.90
CA ILE A 85 -5.95 21.40 -33.02
C ILE A 85 -6.43 20.09 -33.68
N VAL A 86 -5.53 19.13 -33.81
CA VAL A 86 -5.81 17.77 -34.30
C VAL A 86 -5.54 16.73 -33.21
N LYS A 87 -6.18 15.56 -33.33
CA LYS A 87 -6.06 14.47 -32.35
C LYS A 87 -5.37 13.26 -32.97
N VAL A 88 -4.32 12.76 -32.30
CA VAL A 88 -3.71 11.45 -32.54
C VAL A 88 -4.22 10.48 -31.45
N PRO A 89 -5.13 9.55 -31.73
CA PRO A 89 -5.43 8.43 -30.83
C PRO A 89 -4.21 7.51 -30.68
N VAL A 90 -4.07 6.83 -29.54
CA VAL A 90 -2.93 5.91 -29.28
C VAL A 90 -2.76 4.82 -30.35
N GLN A 91 -3.85 4.39 -30.98
CA GLN A 91 -3.84 3.39 -32.06
C GLN A 91 -3.27 3.91 -33.40
N ASN A 92 -3.11 5.22 -33.55
CA ASN A 92 -2.63 5.88 -34.76
C ASN A 92 -1.12 6.25 -34.69
N PHE A 93 -0.36 5.53 -33.85
CA PHE A 93 1.11 5.57 -33.81
C PHE A 93 1.75 4.30 -34.41
N GLY A 94 0.96 3.35 -34.89
CA GLY A 94 1.42 2.08 -35.46
C GLY A 94 1.48 0.92 -34.46
N ASN A 95 1.57 -0.30 -34.99
CA ASN A 95 1.43 -1.52 -34.19
C ASN A 95 2.57 -1.73 -33.17
N LEU A 96 3.83 -1.43 -33.53
CA LEU A 96 4.96 -1.61 -32.63
C LEU A 96 4.81 -0.76 -31.36
N MET A 97 4.40 0.51 -31.50
CA MET A 97 4.10 1.38 -30.35
C MET A 97 3.00 0.81 -29.44
N LEU A 98 1.95 0.22 -30.03
CA LEU A 98 0.88 -0.44 -29.28
C LEU A 98 1.35 -1.70 -28.56
N GLU A 99 2.29 -2.44 -29.12
CA GLU A 99 2.89 -3.61 -28.47
C GLU A 99 3.84 -3.20 -27.34
N THR A 100 4.68 -2.19 -27.54
CA THR A 100 5.55 -1.64 -26.50
C THR A 100 4.74 -1.09 -25.32
N LEU A 101 3.64 -0.37 -25.56
CA LEU A 101 2.72 0.11 -24.52
C LEU A 101 1.94 -1.01 -23.79
N LYS A 102 1.77 -2.19 -24.40
CA LYS A 102 1.14 -3.37 -23.76
C LYS A 102 2.13 -4.23 -22.98
N ASN A 103 3.36 -4.34 -23.48
CA ASN A 103 4.41 -5.21 -22.95
C ASN A 103 5.24 -4.54 -21.85
N SER A 104 5.36 -3.21 -21.88
CA SER A 104 6.01 -2.40 -20.85
C SER A 104 4.99 -1.85 -19.83
N SER A 105 5.46 -1.00 -18.90
CA SER A 105 4.60 -0.19 -18.04
C SER A 105 4.74 1.31 -18.32
N LEU A 106 5.05 1.67 -19.57
CA LEU A 106 5.21 3.06 -20.02
C LEU A 106 3.88 3.69 -20.40
N THR A 107 3.80 5.01 -20.28
CA THR A 107 2.68 5.84 -20.71
C THR A 107 3.08 6.77 -21.86
N LEU A 108 2.11 7.43 -22.50
CA LEU A 108 2.38 8.45 -23.51
C LEU A 108 3.13 9.68 -22.94
N GLU A 109 3.03 9.95 -21.64
CA GLU A 109 3.75 11.05 -20.97
C GLU A 109 5.23 10.71 -20.70
N ASP A 110 5.56 9.42 -20.59
CA ASP A 110 6.94 8.94 -20.51
C ASP A 110 7.66 9.07 -21.86
N ILE A 111 6.98 8.72 -22.96
CA ILE A 111 7.59 8.61 -24.30
C ILE A 111 7.59 9.95 -25.07
N PHE A 112 6.57 10.79 -24.92
CA PHE A 112 6.47 12.08 -25.64
C PHE A 112 6.59 13.27 -24.70
N LYS A 113 7.01 14.44 -25.22
CA LYS A 113 7.13 15.69 -24.44
C LYS A 113 6.35 16.84 -25.07
N VAL A 114 5.77 17.70 -24.24
CA VAL A 114 5.08 18.93 -24.68
C VAL A 114 6.08 19.84 -25.40
N GLY A 115 5.69 20.39 -26.55
CA GLY A 115 6.57 21.16 -27.45
C GLY A 115 7.31 20.32 -28.51
N GLN A 116 7.36 18.99 -28.39
CA GLN A 116 7.88 18.11 -29.45
C GLN A 116 7.03 18.27 -30.71
N MET A 117 7.63 18.12 -31.90
CA MET A 117 6.91 18.18 -33.16
C MET A 117 6.78 16.79 -33.77
N LEU A 118 5.59 16.46 -34.27
CA LEU A 118 5.29 15.23 -35.00
C LEU A 118 4.68 15.57 -36.36
N ALA A 119 5.15 14.88 -37.40
CA ALA A 119 4.45 14.87 -38.68
C ALA A 119 3.23 13.94 -38.59
N PHE A 120 2.18 14.26 -39.34
CA PHE A 120 0.95 13.49 -39.37
C PHE A 120 0.26 13.53 -40.73
N LYS A 121 -0.65 12.58 -40.95
CA LYS A 121 -1.59 12.54 -42.07
C LYS A 121 -3.02 12.55 -41.55
N VAL A 122 -3.91 13.33 -42.15
CA VAL A 122 -5.34 13.33 -41.83
C VAL A 122 -5.96 12.02 -42.31
N ILE A 123 -6.62 11.29 -41.40
CA ILE A 123 -7.43 10.10 -41.73
C ILE A 123 -8.92 10.46 -41.71
N LYS A 124 -9.38 11.23 -40.72
CA LYS A 124 -10.79 11.61 -40.63
C LYS A 124 -10.95 13.11 -40.43
N ALA A 125 -11.65 13.72 -41.39
CA ALA A 125 -12.17 15.08 -41.27
C ALA A 125 -13.19 15.19 -40.12
N ARG A 126 -13.60 16.42 -39.82
CA ARG A 126 -14.41 16.76 -38.64
C ARG A 126 -15.89 16.44 -38.84
N GLU A 127 -16.40 15.43 -38.11
CA GLU A 127 -17.84 15.16 -38.03
C GLU A 127 -18.58 16.21 -37.18
N ILE A 128 -19.66 16.77 -37.74
CA ILE A 128 -20.60 17.66 -37.06
C ILE A 128 -21.84 16.85 -36.65
N HIS A 129 -21.83 16.25 -35.46
CA HIS A 129 -23.02 15.59 -34.91
C HIS A 129 -23.99 16.62 -34.30
N GLU A 130 -25.16 16.78 -34.92
CA GLU A 130 -26.29 17.52 -34.36
C GLU A 130 -27.01 16.72 -33.26
N ILE A 131 -26.41 16.66 -32.07
CA ILE A 131 -27.08 16.07 -30.90
C ILE A 131 -28.04 17.09 -30.29
N ARG A 132 -29.34 16.86 -30.46
CA ARG A 132 -30.41 17.64 -29.82
C ARG A 132 -30.24 17.60 -28.28
N LYS A 133 -30.26 18.79 -27.66
CA LYS A 133 -30.36 19.01 -26.19
C LYS A 133 -29.22 18.48 -25.30
N LEU A 134 -27.96 18.54 -25.72
CA LEU A 134 -26.85 18.84 -24.79
C LEU A 134 -25.70 19.55 -25.52
N GLY A 135 -25.02 20.50 -24.86
CA GLY A 135 -24.16 21.49 -25.52
C GLY A 135 -23.06 20.92 -26.42
N LYS A 136 -22.94 21.46 -27.64
CA LYS A 136 -22.02 21.05 -28.72
C LYS A 136 -20.62 20.69 -28.19
N LYS A 137 -20.25 19.40 -28.21
CA LYS A 137 -18.86 18.97 -28.11
C LYS A 137 -18.19 19.25 -29.45
N ALA A 138 -17.09 20.00 -29.45
CA ALA A 138 -16.25 20.10 -30.63
C ALA A 138 -15.54 18.76 -30.86
N SER A 139 -15.85 18.09 -31.97
CA SER A 139 -15.01 17.01 -32.49
C SER A 139 -13.74 17.62 -33.12
N TYR A 140 -12.59 16.98 -32.91
CA TYR A 140 -11.32 17.33 -33.53
C TYR A 140 -11.05 16.36 -34.69
N PRO A 141 -10.44 16.81 -35.80
CA PRO A 141 -9.97 15.91 -36.87
C PRO A 141 -9.03 14.83 -36.31
N ILE A 142 -9.14 13.62 -36.86
CA ILE A 142 -8.36 12.46 -36.45
C ILE A 142 -7.22 12.26 -37.45
N VAL A 143 -6.00 12.23 -36.93
CA VAL A 143 -4.77 12.11 -37.71
C VAL A 143 -3.98 10.86 -37.29
N SER A 144 -3.01 10.46 -38.11
CA SER A 144 -2.03 9.42 -37.77
C SER A 144 -0.60 9.93 -37.90
N CYS A 145 0.25 9.50 -36.97
CA CYS A 145 1.69 9.70 -36.96
C CYS A 145 2.45 8.41 -37.31
N ASP A 146 1.77 7.34 -37.73
CA ASP A 146 2.39 6.12 -38.24
C ASP A 146 3.14 6.40 -39.56
N PRO A 147 4.47 6.18 -39.64
CA PRO A 147 5.25 6.35 -40.86
C PRO A 147 4.71 5.59 -42.07
N LEU A 148 4.10 4.41 -41.89
CA LEU A 148 3.50 3.62 -42.98
C LEU A 148 2.35 4.36 -43.68
N ILE A 149 1.63 5.21 -42.95
CA ILE A 149 0.50 6.00 -43.45
C ILE A 149 0.98 7.37 -43.96
N VAL A 150 1.89 7.99 -43.22
CA VAL A 150 2.45 9.33 -43.51
C VAL A 150 3.32 9.31 -44.78
N ASN A 151 4.29 8.39 -44.87
CA ASN A 151 5.25 8.33 -45.97
C ASN A 151 4.73 7.54 -47.20
N PHE A 152 3.52 6.98 -47.17
CA PHE A 152 2.96 6.05 -48.16
C PHE A 152 3.11 6.46 -49.65
N HIS A 153 3.16 7.76 -49.92
CA HIS A 153 3.23 8.36 -51.25
C HIS A 153 4.66 8.52 -51.81
N LEU A 154 5.69 8.34 -50.97
CA LEU A 154 7.08 8.54 -51.34
C LEU A 154 7.64 7.31 -52.05
N ASN A 155 8.12 7.49 -53.27
CA ASN A 155 8.88 6.46 -53.99
C ASN A 155 10.33 6.44 -53.47
N PRO A 156 10.86 5.30 -52.98
CA PRO A 156 12.24 5.22 -52.50
C PRO A 156 13.30 5.65 -53.53
N GLY A 157 13.04 5.46 -54.83
CA GLY A 157 13.93 5.90 -55.91
C GLY A 157 13.91 7.40 -56.20
N ALA A 158 13.01 8.16 -55.58
CA ALA A 158 12.87 9.61 -55.71
C ALA A 158 13.30 10.38 -54.44
N LEU A 159 13.80 9.69 -53.40
CA LEU A 159 14.25 10.34 -52.17
C LEU A 159 15.45 11.27 -52.42
N ILE A 160 15.37 12.47 -51.87
CA ILE A 160 16.35 13.55 -52.04
C ILE A 160 17.03 13.84 -50.70
N ASN A 161 18.36 13.98 -50.72
CA ASN A 161 19.14 14.37 -49.54
C ASN A 161 18.60 15.68 -48.91
N GLY A 162 18.56 15.72 -47.58
CA GLY A 162 18.03 16.84 -46.80
C GLY A 162 16.51 16.89 -46.66
N LEU A 163 15.74 16.05 -47.37
CA LEU A 163 14.32 15.86 -47.08
C LEU A 163 14.13 15.29 -45.67
N VAL A 164 12.96 15.59 -45.11
CA VAL A 164 12.56 15.13 -43.77
C VAL A 164 11.49 14.06 -43.89
N LEU A 165 11.74 12.91 -43.27
CA LEU A 165 10.84 11.76 -43.23
C LEU A 165 10.30 11.59 -41.80
N ASN A 166 9.12 10.99 -41.69
CA ASN A 166 8.67 10.38 -40.44
C ASN A 166 9.25 8.96 -40.35
N GLY A 167 9.69 8.50 -39.19
CA GLY A 167 10.21 7.14 -39.01
C GLY A 167 10.08 6.66 -37.58
N PHE A 168 9.90 5.36 -37.36
CA PHE A 168 9.76 4.80 -36.01
C PHE A 168 11.00 4.02 -35.58
N VAL A 169 11.31 4.08 -34.28
CA VAL A 169 12.38 3.28 -33.65
C VAL A 169 12.05 1.79 -33.81
N GLU A 170 12.85 1.06 -34.56
CA GLU A 170 12.69 -0.39 -34.75
C GLU A 170 13.51 -1.18 -33.72
N SER A 171 14.76 -0.77 -33.48
CA SER A 171 15.61 -1.25 -32.38
C SER A 171 16.63 -0.18 -31.96
N VAL A 172 17.07 -0.24 -30.70
CA VAL A 172 18.12 0.62 -30.13
C VAL A 172 19.40 -0.20 -29.98
N GLU A 173 20.45 0.14 -30.74
CA GLU A 173 21.71 -0.59 -30.84
C GLU A 173 22.85 0.14 -30.11
N ASP A 174 23.97 -0.52 -29.87
CA ASP A 174 25.12 0.01 -29.11
C ASP A 174 25.79 1.27 -29.72
N LYS A 175 25.53 1.60 -31.01
CA LYS A 175 26.16 2.74 -31.72
C LYS A 175 25.16 3.69 -32.40
N GLY A 176 23.87 3.52 -32.14
CA GLY A 176 22.80 4.25 -32.82
C GLY A 176 21.47 3.52 -32.78
N VAL A 177 20.54 3.94 -33.62
CA VAL A 177 19.15 3.44 -33.63
C VAL A 177 18.79 3.00 -35.04
N ILE A 178 18.20 1.80 -35.16
CA ILE A 178 17.62 1.33 -36.43
C ILE A 178 16.22 1.93 -36.54
N ILE A 179 15.96 2.59 -37.66
CA ILE A 179 14.72 3.30 -37.94
C ILE A 179 13.99 2.60 -39.08
N ASN A 180 12.72 2.29 -38.87
CA ASN A 180 11.83 1.90 -39.96
C ASN A 180 11.14 3.16 -40.53
N LEU A 181 11.33 3.40 -41.82
CA LEU A 181 10.82 4.59 -42.52
C LEU A 181 9.41 4.40 -43.10
N GLY A 182 8.75 3.26 -42.89
CA GLY A 182 7.39 3.01 -43.37
C GLY A 182 7.21 3.07 -44.89
N LEU A 183 8.30 2.89 -45.66
CA LEU A 183 8.27 2.91 -47.12
C LEU A 183 7.80 1.55 -47.68
N GLN A 184 7.27 1.55 -48.91
CA GLN A 184 6.77 0.33 -49.55
C GLN A 184 7.87 -0.72 -49.87
N SER A 185 9.15 -0.34 -49.79
CA SER A 185 10.29 -1.27 -49.96
C SER A 185 10.77 -1.79 -48.60
N ILE A 186 10.56 -3.09 -48.36
CA ILE A 186 10.90 -3.78 -47.10
C ILE A 186 12.42 -3.84 -46.85
N GLU A 187 13.26 -3.73 -47.90
CA GLU A 187 14.73 -3.79 -47.76
C GLU A 187 15.39 -2.50 -47.27
N LEU A 188 14.72 -1.34 -47.33
CA LEU A 188 15.34 -0.04 -47.07
C LEU A 188 15.10 0.42 -45.62
N LYS A 189 16.15 0.31 -44.80
CA LYS A 189 16.15 0.76 -43.40
C LYS A 189 16.87 2.09 -43.21
N GLY A 190 16.48 2.85 -42.20
CA GLY A 190 17.22 4.00 -41.71
C GLY A 190 18.19 3.62 -40.60
N PHE A 191 19.31 4.32 -40.50
CA PHE A 191 20.21 4.27 -39.35
C PHE A 191 20.49 5.68 -38.82
N LEU A 192 20.21 5.89 -37.54
CA LEU A 192 20.42 7.14 -36.82
C LEU A 192 21.62 6.95 -35.88
N ALA A 193 22.79 7.44 -36.29
CA ALA A 193 24.00 7.38 -35.48
C ALA A 193 23.88 8.30 -34.24
N GLU A 194 24.49 7.92 -33.12
CA GLU A 194 24.43 8.66 -31.86
C GLU A 194 24.92 10.13 -32.01
N LYS A 195 25.95 10.35 -32.84
CA LYS A 195 26.45 11.69 -33.24
C LYS A 195 25.41 12.62 -33.90
N HIS A 196 24.24 12.11 -34.25
CA HIS A 196 23.17 12.82 -34.94
C HIS A 196 21.85 12.87 -34.14
N LEU A 197 21.90 12.50 -32.85
CA LEU A 197 20.88 12.82 -31.86
C LEU A 197 21.06 14.28 -31.37
N PRO A 198 19.98 15.03 -31.09
CA PRO A 198 20.08 16.31 -30.39
C PRO A 198 20.47 16.10 -28.92
N PRO A 199 21.18 17.06 -28.28
CA PRO A 199 21.59 16.97 -26.87
C PRO A 199 20.44 17.04 -25.86
N THR A 200 19.19 17.07 -26.32
CA THR A 200 17.96 16.97 -25.52
C THR A 200 17.38 15.55 -25.45
N PHE A 201 18.00 14.57 -26.14
CA PHE A 201 17.60 13.17 -26.14
C PHE A 201 18.82 12.27 -25.89
N GLU A 202 18.76 11.50 -24.80
CA GLU A 202 19.69 10.40 -24.55
C GLU A 202 19.26 9.16 -25.35
N ARG A 203 20.21 8.35 -25.83
CA ARG A 203 19.93 7.14 -26.64
C ARG A 203 19.00 6.17 -25.91
N GLU A 204 19.20 6.04 -24.60
CA GLU A 204 18.45 5.22 -23.66
C GLU A 204 17.01 5.71 -23.40
N SER A 205 16.68 6.94 -23.81
CA SER A 205 15.34 7.52 -23.68
C SER A 205 14.41 7.20 -24.86
N LEU A 206 14.95 6.65 -25.94
CA LEU A 206 14.19 6.27 -27.14
C LEU A 206 13.55 4.89 -26.98
N VAL A 207 12.32 4.75 -27.48
CA VAL A 207 11.45 3.59 -27.19
C VAL A 207 10.96 2.95 -28.48
N GLU A 208 11.00 1.61 -28.58
CA GLU A 208 10.55 0.85 -29.75
C GLU A 208 9.11 1.22 -30.15
N GLY A 209 8.92 1.60 -31.41
CA GLY A 209 7.66 2.11 -31.96
C GLY A 209 7.47 3.63 -31.86
N GLN A 210 8.33 4.38 -31.16
CA GLN A 210 8.24 5.83 -31.07
C GLN A 210 8.50 6.49 -32.45
N PRO A 211 7.56 7.32 -32.97
CA PRO A 211 7.76 8.07 -34.21
C PRO A 211 8.62 9.31 -33.97
N LEU A 212 9.56 9.54 -34.89
CA LEU A 212 10.57 10.58 -34.87
C LEU A 212 10.58 11.33 -36.21
N LEU A 213 10.92 12.62 -36.17
CA LEU A 213 11.07 13.45 -37.38
C LEU A 213 12.55 13.52 -37.76
N LEU A 214 12.89 12.99 -38.94
CA LEU A 214 14.27 12.60 -39.28
C LEU A 214 14.69 13.13 -40.65
N ARG A 215 15.83 13.82 -40.72
CA ARG A 215 16.43 14.33 -41.96
C ARG A 215 17.33 13.27 -42.59
N ILE A 216 17.21 13.08 -43.91
CA ILE A 216 18.16 12.29 -44.72
C ILE A 216 19.50 13.04 -44.79
N GLN A 217 20.61 12.34 -44.53
CA GLN A 217 21.96 12.87 -44.67
C GLN A 217 22.77 12.15 -45.76
N ASP A 218 23.52 12.91 -46.55
CA ASP A 218 24.57 12.34 -47.40
C ASP A 218 25.83 12.03 -46.60
N GLU A 219 26.09 10.74 -46.42
CA GLU A 219 27.46 10.22 -46.42
C GLU A 219 27.69 9.25 -47.59
N ASN A 220 26.66 8.89 -48.40
CA ASN A 220 26.76 7.76 -49.35
C ASN A 220 25.76 7.68 -50.55
N LEU A 221 24.88 8.65 -50.85
CA LEU A 221 23.82 8.46 -51.90
C LEU A 221 24.35 8.33 -53.34
N LEU A 222 25.64 8.54 -53.59
CA LEU A 222 26.28 8.22 -54.87
C LEU A 222 26.33 6.70 -55.16
N ASN A 223 26.28 5.84 -54.13
CA ASN A 223 26.26 4.39 -54.31
C ASN A 223 24.82 3.86 -54.45
N LYS A 224 24.38 3.62 -55.69
CA LYS A 224 23.05 3.04 -56.08
C LYS A 224 22.78 1.60 -55.59
N LYS A 225 23.49 1.11 -54.56
CA LYS A 225 23.36 -0.22 -53.94
C LYS A 225 23.29 -0.17 -52.39
N ALA A 226 23.26 1.01 -51.78
CA ALA A 226 23.16 1.13 -50.33
C ALA A 226 21.75 0.72 -49.83
N ARG A 227 21.68 -0.33 -48.99
CA ARG A 227 20.43 -0.80 -48.35
C ARG A 227 20.02 -0.01 -47.09
N VAL A 228 20.87 0.92 -46.63
CA VAL A 228 20.67 1.69 -45.40
C VAL A 228 20.83 3.18 -45.69
N ILE A 229 19.89 3.98 -45.19
CA ILE A 229 19.87 5.45 -45.31
C ILE A 229 20.40 6.07 -44.01
N SER A 230 21.36 6.99 -44.10
CA SER A 230 21.85 7.75 -42.94
C SER A 230 20.86 8.84 -42.54
N LEU A 231 20.54 8.94 -41.25
CA LEU A 231 19.51 9.83 -40.71
C LEU A 231 20.03 10.68 -39.54
N SER A 232 19.42 11.86 -39.37
CA SER A 232 19.61 12.74 -38.22
C SER A 232 18.29 13.19 -37.60
N MET A 233 18.24 13.26 -36.26
CA MET A 233 17.11 13.81 -35.50
C MET A 233 17.29 15.32 -35.21
N VAL A 234 18.10 16.02 -36.04
CA VAL A 234 18.26 17.48 -36.00
C VAL A 234 17.96 18.08 -37.39
N PRO A 235 16.68 18.13 -37.83
CA PRO A 235 16.29 18.63 -39.15
C PRO A 235 16.73 20.07 -39.43
N GLU A 236 16.88 20.90 -38.40
CA GLU A 236 17.19 22.33 -38.51
C GLU A 236 18.66 22.66 -38.91
N THR A 237 19.54 21.64 -38.94
CA THR A 237 20.99 21.81 -39.17
C THR A 237 21.29 22.56 -40.46
N GLU A 238 20.65 22.18 -41.55
CA GLU A 238 20.89 22.66 -42.91
C GLU A 238 19.58 22.77 -43.71
N CYS A 239 19.58 23.52 -44.81
CA CYS A 239 18.44 23.54 -45.75
C CYS A 239 18.57 22.39 -46.78
N LEU A 240 17.65 22.29 -47.74
CA LEU A 240 17.96 21.62 -49.00
C LEU A 240 19.08 22.37 -49.74
N ASN A 241 19.94 21.64 -50.46
CA ASN A 241 20.98 22.23 -51.31
C ASN A 241 20.49 22.40 -52.77
N ASP A 242 21.21 23.16 -53.59
CA ASP A 242 20.76 23.49 -54.96
C ASP A 242 20.58 22.25 -55.86
N ALA A 243 21.36 21.18 -55.60
CA ALA A 243 21.24 19.92 -56.33
C ALA A 243 19.97 19.13 -55.95
N ALA A 244 19.54 19.24 -54.69
CA ALA A 244 18.27 18.72 -54.20
C ALA A 244 17.10 19.54 -54.75
N ILE A 245 17.16 20.87 -54.67
CA ILE A 245 16.12 21.79 -55.14
C ILE A 245 15.85 21.59 -56.64
N LYS A 246 16.89 21.44 -57.48
CA LYS A 246 16.75 21.15 -58.93
C LYS A 246 16.09 19.80 -59.27
N ARG A 247 15.84 18.92 -58.29
CA ARG A 247 15.15 17.63 -58.46
C ARG A 247 13.79 17.59 -57.75
N LEU A 248 13.54 18.53 -56.85
CA LEU A 248 12.37 18.58 -55.98
C LEU A 248 11.10 18.88 -56.77
N LYS A 249 10.06 18.06 -56.59
CA LYS A 249 8.69 18.39 -57.02
C LYS A 249 7.85 18.72 -55.79
N LEU A 250 6.75 19.45 -55.99
CA LEU A 250 5.82 19.80 -54.91
C LEU A 250 5.27 18.57 -54.17
N ASN A 251 5.02 17.47 -54.89
CA ASN A 251 4.56 16.19 -54.33
C ASN A 251 5.59 15.47 -53.45
N ASP A 252 6.87 15.82 -53.53
CA ASP A 252 7.96 15.19 -52.75
C ASP A 252 8.21 15.94 -51.42
N LEU A 253 7.57 17.10 -51.21
CA LEU A 253 7.74 17.90 -49.99
C LEU A 253 7.02 17.28 -48.80
N MET A 254 7.76 17.12 -47.70
CA MET A 254 7.27 16.57 -46.44
C MET A 254 7.19 17.64 -45.34
N PRO A 255 6.21 17.56 -44.41
CA PRO A 255 6.16 18.45 -43.26
C PRO A 255 7.41 18.29 -42.39
N GLY A 256 7.99 19.40 -41.96
CA GLY A 256 9.29 19.44 -41.28
C GLY A 256 10.49 19.73 -42.19
N THR A 257 10.35 19.65 -43.51
CA THR A 257 11.43 19.98 -44.45
C THR A 257 11.84 21.45 -44.34
N LEU A 258 13.15 21.71 -44.28
CA LEU A 258 13.71 23.07 -44.14
C LEU A 258 14.14 23.65 -45.49
N LEU A 259 13.51 24.75 -45.87
CA LEU A 259 13.66 25.43 -47.15
C LEU A 259 14.28 26.82 -46.95
N LEU A 260 15.31 27.15 -47.71
CA LEU A 260 15.76 28.54 -47.88
C LEU A 260 14.90 29.16 -48.98
N VAL A 261 14.18 30.23 -48.67
CA VAL A 261 13.22 30.84 -49.60
C VAL A 261 13.57 32.29 -49.92
N ASN A 262 13.35 32.66 -51.17
CA ASN A 262 13.64 33.99 -51.72
C ASN A 262 12.32 34.79 -51.84
N PRO A 263 12.19 35.97 -51.21
CA PRO A 263 11.04 36.84 -51.42
C PRO A 263 10.83 37.21 -52.90
N LEU A 264 9.57 37.19 -53.34
CA LEU A 264 9.14 37.68 -54.65
C LEU A 264 8.32 38.98 -54.49
N GLN A 265 7.10 38.86 -53.94
CA GLN A 265 6.19 39.99 -53.77
C GLN A 265 5.70 40.08 -52.32
N PRO A 266 6.01 41.16 -51.58
CA PRO A 266 5.41 41.44 -50.28
C PRO A 266 3.98 41.98 -50.42
N THR A 267 3.13 41.64 -49.45
CA THR A 267 1.73 42.09 -49.34
C THR A 267 1.41 42.46 -47.89
N ALA A 268 0.32 43.18 -47.65
CA ALA A 268 -0.12 43.52 -46.29
C ALA A 268 -0.45 42.28 -45.41
N SER A 269 -0.70 41.11 -46.02
CA SER A 269 -1.09 39.87 -45.35
C SER A 269 0.01 38.80 -45.28
N GLY A 270 1.17 39.03 -45.90
CA GLY A 270 2.25 38.02 -46.03
C GLY A 270 3.15 38.28 -47.24
N VAL A 271 3.99 37.32 -47.59
CA VAL A 271 4.99 37.46 -48.68
C VAL A 271 4.94 36.23 -49.58
N TYR A 272 4.82 36.43 -50.90
CA TYR A 272 5.06 35.37 -51.88
C TYR A 272 6.55 35.08 -51.99
N VAL A 273 6.93 33.80 -52.04
CA VAL A 273 8.32 33.36 -52.03
C VAL A 273 8.59 32.29 -53.10
N ASN A 274 9.81 32.26 -53.60
CA ASN A 274 10.33 31.20 -54.46
C ASN A 274 11.16 30.21 -53.63
N ILE A 275 10.92 28.91 -53.81
CA ILE A 275 11.71 27.81 -53.24
C ILE A 275 12.75 27.29 -54.23
N GLY A 276 12.53 27.53 -55.53
CA GLY A 276 13.30 26.99 -56.66
C GLY A 276 12.54 25.90 -57.42
N ASN A 277 13.05 25.55 -58.60
CA ASN A 277 12.40 24.59 -59.53
C ASN A 277 10.92 24.92 -59.82
N ASP A 278 10.66 26.22 -60.04
CA ASP A 278 9.34 26.84 -60.23
C ASP A 278 8.31 26.66 -59.09
N ILE A 279 8.71 26.08 -57.95
CA ILE A 279 7.87 25.97 -56.76
C ILE A 279 7.77 27.33 -56.06
N LYS A 280 6.66 28.04 -56.29
CA LYS A 280 6.25 29.23 -55.55
C LYS A 280 5.44 28.84 -54.31
N GLY A 281 5.55 29.64 -53.25
CA GLY A 281 4.79 29.50 -52.01
C GLY A 281 4.42 30.84 -51.39
N TYR A 282 3.73 30.81 -50.25
CA TYR A 282 3.31 32.01 -49.52
C TYR A 282 3.57 31.87 -48.02
N VAL A 283 4.14 32.91 -47.41
CA VAL A 283 4.37 32.99 -45.96
C VAL A 283 3.43 34.05 -45.38
N SER A 284 2.45 33.64 -44.57
CA SER A 284 1.50 34.56 -43.93
C SER A 284 2.21 35.51 -42.96
N ARG A 285 1.63 36.71 -42.72
CA ARG A 285 2.18 37.72 -41.80
C ARG A 285 2.45 37.18 -40.39
N GLN A 286 1.67 36.21 -39.91
CA GLN A 286 1.88 35.56 -38.60
C GLN A 286 3.03 34.54 -38.63
N HIS A 287 3.26 33.91 -39.78
CA HIS A 287 4.32 32.92 -40.00
C HIS A 287 5.67 33.53 -40.41
N LEU A 288 5.74 34.83 -40.72
CA LEU A 288 7.01 35.52 -40.96
C LEU A 288 7.90 35.56 -39.70
N PRO A 289 9.24 35.60 -39.87
CA PRO A 289 10.18 35.90 -38.79
C PRO A 289 9.77 37.19 -38.03
N PRO A 290 9.86 37.25 -36.68
CA PRO A 290 9.33 38.36 -35.88
C PRO A 290 9.68 39.77 -36.40
N ARG A 291 10.94 39.98 -36.80
CA ARG A 291 11.47 41.23 -37.38
C ARG A 291 10.74 41.76 -38.64
N TYR A 292 9.94 40.93 -39.31
CA TYR A 292 9.14 41.30 -40.50
C TYR A 292 7.62 41.31 -40.23
N ARG A 293 7.15 40.91 -39.04
CA ARG A 293 5.71 40.85 -38.72
C ARG A 293 5.06 42.24 -38.71
N ASN A 294 5.79 43.25 -38.26
CA ASN A 294 5.29 44.64 -38.22
C ASN A 294 5.34 45.35 -39.57
N ASP A 295 6.16 44.87 -40.51
CA ASP A 295 6.30 45.44 -41.85
C ASP A 295 6.81 44.37 -42.84
N PRO A 296 5.89 43.65 -43.54
CA PRO A 296 6.27 42.62 -44.50
C PRO A 296 7.07 43.15 -45.70
N PHE A 297 6.98 44.45 -46.02
CA PHE A 297 7.67 45.04 -47.18
C PHE A 297 9.19 45.13 -46.98
N LYS A 298 9.67 45.06 -45.74
CA LYS A 298 11.10 44.94 -45.41
C LYS A 298 11.67 43.52 -45.62
N CYS A 299 10.85 42.55 -45.99
CA CYS A 299 11.26 41.16 -46.23
C CYS A 299 11.85 41.00 -47.64
N LEU A 300 13.02 41.60 -47.89
CA LEU A 300 13.71 41.60 -49.20
C LEU A 300 14.92 40.63 -49.26
N LYS A 301 15.31 40.04 -48.13
CA LYS A 301 16.43 39.07 -48.06
C LYS A 301 15.90 37.65 -47.86
N SER A 302 16.60 36.67 -48.42
CA SER A 302 16.26 35.26 -48.25
C SER A 302 16.26 34.83 -46.78
N PHE A 303 15.39 33.88 -46.43
CA PHE A 303 15.24 33.39 -45.07
C PHE A 303 14.86 31.92 -45.02
N LYS A 304 15.19 31.25 -43.91
CA LYS A 304 14.81 29.85 -43.68
C LYS A 304 13.32 29.77 -43.33
N THR A 305 12.64 28.76 -43.86
CA THR A 305 11.27 28.38 -43.49
C THR A 305 11.16 26.86 -43.35
N ILE A 306 10.17 26.39 -42.60
CA ILE A 306 9.82 24.99 -42.45
C ILE A 306 8.43 24.71 -43.04
N VAL A 307 8.27 23.57 -43.71
CA VAL A 307 6.97 23.11 -44.23
C VAL A 307 6.07 22.69 -43.07
N MET A 308 4.93 23.36 -42.92
CA MET A 308 3.93 23.10 -41.88
C MET A 308 2.76 22.24 -42.38
N PHE A 309 2.34 22.42 -43.64
CA PHE A 309 1.34 21.59 -44.31
C PHE A 309 1.66 21.44 -45.80
N CYS A 310 1.35 20.27 -46.35
CA CYS A 310 1.39 19.97 -47.78
C CYS A 310 0.31 18.92 -48.14
N GLN A 311 -0.03 18.80 -49.42
CA GLN A 311 -0.95 17.78 -49.92
C GLN A 311 -0.56 17.38 -51.34
N GLN A 312 -0.52 16.08 -51.64
CA GLN A 312 -0.15 15.58 -52.96
C GLN A 312 -1.22 15.96 -53.99
N ASN A 313 -0.78 16.28 -55.22
CA ASN A 313 -1.63 16.72 -56.34
C ASN A 313 -2.46 17.99 -56.03
N SER A 314 -1.98 18.81 -55.09
CA SER A 314 -2.63 20.05 -54.65
C SER A 314 -1.56 21.13 -54.44
N ASN A 315 -1.89 22.38 -54.76
CA ASN A 315 -0.98 23.52 -54.57
C ASN A 315 -0.95 24.03 -53.12
N LEU A 316 -1.55 23.29 -52.17
CA LEU A 316 -1.54 23.61 -50.76
C LEU A 316 -0.14 23.39 -50.18
N LEU A 317 0.55 24.50 -49.90
CA LEU A 317 1.83 24.53 -49.20
C LEU A 317 1.83 25.66 -48.17
N ILE A 318 1.98 25.32 -46.89
CA ILE A 318 2.03 26.31 -45.80
C ILE A 318 3.43 26.29 -45.17
N LEU A 319 4.05 27.45 -45.10
CA LEU A 319 5.41 27.65 -44.61
C LEU A 319 5.42 28.48 -43.31
N ASN A 320 6.42 28.23 -42.43
CA ASN A 320 6.66 29.04 -41.24
C ASN A 320 8.14 29.41 -41.09
N GLY A 321 8.44 30.71 -40.93
CA GLY A 321 9.77 31.29 -40.79
C GLY A 321 10.18 31.65 -39.37
N HIS A 322 9.41 31.26 -38.35
CA HIS A 322 9.71 31.61 -36.96
C HIS A 322 10.87 30.77 -36.39
N PRO A 323 11.91 31.39 -35.78
CA PRO A 323 13.11 30.69 -35.30
C PRO A 323 12.87 29.51 -34.35
N ASP A 324 11.87 29.57 -33.46
CA ASP A 324 11.58 28.50 -32.49
C ASP A 324 10.79 27.33 -33.11
N ILE A 325 10.16 27.56 -34.26
CA ILE A 325 9.45 26.54 -35.05
C ILE A 325 10.41 25.85 -36.01
N ILE A 326 11.34 26.62 -36.60
CA ILE A 326 12.46 26.11 -37.38
C ILE A 326 13.35 25.18 -36.54
N ALA A 327 13.58 25.48 -35.26
CA ALA A 327 14.41 24.67 -34.37
C ALA A 327 13.69 23.40 -33.87
N VAL A 328 13.36 22.47 -34.78
CA VAL A 328 12.53 21.29 -34.55
C VAL A 328 13.00 20.48 -33.32
N SER A 329 14.28 20.14 -33.21
CA SER A 329 14.81 19.31 -32.12
C SER A 329 14.67 19.97 -30.74
N LYS A 330 14.62 21.31 -30.67
CA LYS A 330 14.72 22.09 -29.43
C LYS A 330 13.36 22.44 -28.85
N PHE A 331 12.56 21.42 -28.50
CA PHE A 331 11.18 21.56 -28.02
C PHE A 331 10.97 22.56 -26.87
N VAL A 332 11.95 22.71 -25.98
CA VAL A 332 11.93 23.70 -24.88
C VAL A 332 11.76 25.14 -25.39
N LYS A 333 12.24 25.47 -26.59
CA LYS A 333 12.05 26.79 -27.21
C LYS A 333 10.59 27.10 -27.53
N ARG A 334 9.74 26.10 -27.76
CA ARG A 334 8.31 26.30 -28.06
C ARG A 334 7.43 26.34 -26.81
N THR A 335 7.92 25.84 -25.68
CA THR A 335 7.21 25.87 -24.39
C THR A 335 7.59 27.06 -23.50
N ASN A 336 8.81 27.59 -23.61
CA ASN A 336 9.17 28.85 -22.94
C ASN A 336 8.70 30.06 -23.78
N PHE A 337 7.85 30.92 -23.22
CA PHE A 337 7.39 32.18 -23.83
C PHE A 337 8.07 33.38 -23.14
N GLU A 338 9.40 33.46 -23.26
CA GLU A 338 10.21 34.56 -22.67
C GLU A 338 9.97 34.70 -21.15
N ASN A 339 9.80 33.56 -20.48
CA ASN A 339 9.46 33.36 -19.07
C ASN A 339 8.08 33.91 -18.63
N ILE A 340 7.22 34.31 -19.57
CA ILE A 340 5.83 34.69 -19.31
C ILE A 340 4.96 33.44 -19.13
N HIS A 341 4.10 33.44 -18.11
CA HIS A 341 3.18 32.36 -17.77
C HIS A 341 1.72 32.74 -18.05
N ILE A 342 0.83 31.73 -18.09
CA ILE A 342 -0.61 31.96 -18.10
C ILE A 342 -1.02 32.52 -16.73
N GLY A 343 -1.88 33.54 -16.70
CA GLY A 343 -2.29 34.23 -15.48
C GLY A 343 -1.50 35.52 -15.20
N ASP A 344 -0.31 35.68 -15.78
CA ASP A 344 0.52 36.88 -15.64
C ASP A 344 -0.16 38.10 -16.26
N ILE A 345 0.11 39.28 -15.69
CA ILE A 345 -0.28 40.58 -16.24
C ILE A 345 0.99 41.23 -16.81
N ILE A 346 0.93 41.60 -18.09
CA ILE A 346 2.05 42.17 -18.85
C ILE A 346 1.66 43.51 -19.46
N GLU A 347 2.64 44.38 -19.68
CA GLU A 347 2.44 45.62 -20.43
C GLU A 347 2.72 45.37 -21.92
N CYS A 348 1.79 45.77 -22.77
CA CYS A 348 1.83 45.46 -24.20
C CYS A 348 1.40 46.65 -25.06
N LYS A 349 2.12 46.85 -26.17
CA LYS A 349 2.02 48.03 -27.04
C LYS A 349 1.28 47.68 -28.32
N VAL A 350 0.18 48.38 -28.62
CA VAL A 350 -0.66 48.10 -29.80
C VAL A 350 0.15 48.24 -31.09
N SER A 351 0.36 47.15 -31.82
CA SER A 351 1.15 47.13 -33.05
C SER A 351 0.29 47.23 -34.31
N SER A 352 -0.89 46.59 -34.32
CA SER A 352 -1.93 46.79 -35.34
C SER A 352 -3.32 46.32 -34.89
N VAL A 353 -4.36 46.95 -35.42
CA VAL A 353 -5.77 46.60 -35.19
C VAL A 353 -6.38 46.06 -36.49
N ASP A 354 -7.05 44.92 -36.41
CA ASP A 354 -7.71 44.29 -37.56
C ASP A 354 -9.04 44.99 -37.87
N LYS A 355 -9.52 44.86 -39.12
CA LYS A 355 -10.85 45.36 -39.55
C LYS A 355 -12.02 44.87 -38.67
N ASN A 356 -11.84 43.76 -37.95
CA ASN A 356 -12.84 43.15 -37.07
C ASN A 356 -12.77 43.68 -35.62
N GLY A 357 -11.87 44.62 -35.31
CA GLY A 357 -11.65 45.14 -33.96
C GLY A 357 -10.86 44.20 -33.03
N ASN A 358 -10.13 43.23 -33.58
CA ASN A 358 -9.11 42.50 -32.82
C ASN A 358 -7.81 43.31 -32.77
N VAL A 359 -7.01 43.13 -31.72
CA VAL A 359 -5.79 43.91 -31.50
C VAL A 359 -4.59 42.98 -31.38
N ASN A 360 -3.55 43.28 -32.15
CA ASN A 360 -2.22 42.71 -32.03
C ASN A 360 -1.35 43.68 -31.21
N PHE A 361 -0.55 43.15 -30.30
CA PHE A 361 0.36 43.90 -29.45
C PHE A 361 1.78 43.33 -29.52
N ASP A 362 2.76 44.23 -29.48
CA ASP A 362 4.16 43.88 -29.22
C ASP A 362 4.40 43.92 -27.70
N ILE A 363 5.30 43.07 -27.20
CA ILE A 363 5.58 42.98 -25.76
C ILE A 363 6.83 43.81 -25.43
N SER A 364 6.71 44.75 -24.49
CA SER A 364 7.81 45.61 -24.07
C SER A 364 8.49 45.00 -22.84
N LEU A 365 9.43 44.07 -23.05
CA LEU A 365 10.05 43.32 -21.95
C LEU A 365 11.18 44.08 -21.22
N HIS A 366 12.11 44.68 -21.95
CA HIS A 366 13.17 45.56 -21.42
C HIS A 366 13.60 46.58 -22.51
N GLU A 367 14.36 47.61 -22.14
CA GLU A 367 14.79 48.68 -23.06
C GLU A 367 15.92 48.26 -24.03
N ASP A 368 16.63 47.17 -23.75
CA ASP A 368 17.80 46.69 -24.52
C ASP A 368 17.45 45.97 -25.85
N GLU A 369 17.17 46.76 -26.90
CA GLU A 369 17.36 46.54 -28.35
C GLU A 369 17.04 45.17 -29.03
N LYS A 370 16.42 44.21 -28.35
CA LYS A 370 15.99 42.93 -28.97
C LYS A 370 14.48 42.89 -29.16
N ASN A 371 14.07 42.92 -30.44
CA ASN A 371 12.70 42.59 -30.83
C ASN A 371 12.30 41.23 -30.19
N PRO A 372 11.19 41.16 -29.43
CA PRO A 372 10.76 39.92 -28.79
C PRO A 372 10.44 38.85 -29.85
N LEU A 373 10.68 37.59 -29.50
CA LEU A 373 10.29 36.46 -30.34
C LEU A 373 8.79 36.16 -30.22
N VAL A 374 8.17 36.61 -29.13
CA VAL A 374 6.75 36.46 -28.83
C VAL A 374 5.99 37.76 -29.11
N ALA A 375 4.77 37.64 -29.64
CA ALA A 375 3.82 38.75 -29.76
C ALA A 375 2.51 38.40 -29.02
N ALA A 376 1.63 39.36 -28.79
CA ALA A 376 0.35 39.15 -28.11
C ALA A 376 -0.86 39.55 -28.97
N PHE A 377 -2.02 38.94 -28.69
CA PHE A 377 -3.26 39.13 -29.44
C PHE A 377 -4.49 39.03 -28.53
N ALA A 378 -5.45 39.93 -28.72
CA ALA A 378 -6.76 39.90 -28.07
C ALA A 378 -7.88 40.04 -29.12
N ARG A 379 -8.95 39.25 -28.98
CA ARG A 379 -10.17 39.45 -29.78
C ARG A 379 -10.98 40.61 -29.21
N LYS A 380 -11.86 41.21 -30.02
CA LYS A 380 -12.73 42.31 -29.55
C LYS A 380 -13.47 42.00 -28.24
N THR A 381 -13.92 40.76 -28.03
CA THR A 381 -14.62 40.31 -26.80
C THR A 381 -13.76 40.22 -25.54
N GLU A 382 -12.44 40.27 -25.70
CA GLU A 382 -11.41 40.15 -24.65
C GLU A 382 -10.79 41.52 -24.30
N LEU A 383 -11.21 42.58 -25.01
CA LEU A 383 -10.82 43.97 -24.78
C LEU A 383 -11.80 44.69 -23.84
N GLU A 384 -11.31 45.70 -23.12
CA GLU A 384 -12.13 46.63 -22.34
C GLU A 384 -12.79 47.65 -23.29
N ASP A 385 -14.12 47.63 -23.43
CA ASP A 385 -14.89 48.51 -24.34
C ASP A 385 -14.69 50.03 -24.09
N ARG A 386 -14.10 50.41 -22.95
CA ARG A 386 -13.85 51.80 -22.53
C ARG A 386 -12.46 52.33 -22.89
N LEU A 387 -11.60 51.51 -23.51
CA LEU A 387 -10.22 51.89 -23.86
C LEU A 387 -10.03 52.01 -25.37
N GLU A 388 -9.34 53.07 -25.81
CA GLU A 388 -8.98 53.25 -27.22
C GLU A 388 -7.70 52.48 -27.58
N TYR A 389 -7.82 51.48 -28.43
CA TYR A 389 -6.69 50.71 -28.96
C TYR A 389 -6.13 51.37 -30.23
N LYS A 390 -5.35 52.44 -30.06
CA LYS A 390 -4.64 53.13 -31.16
C LYS A 390 -3.19 52.62 -31.27
N LYS A 391 -2.65 52.50 -32.50
CA LYS A 391 -1.28 52.02 -32.73
C LYS A 391 -0.26 52.84 -31.93
N GLY A 392 0.60 52.16 -31.17
CA GLY A 392 1.59 52.77 -30.28
C GLY A 392 1.14 52.96 -28.83
N THR A 393 -0.16 52.88 -28.51
CA THR A 393 -0.65 52.94 -27.12
C THR A 393 -0.24 51.69 -26.33
N ILE A 394 0.03 51.84 -25.03
CA ILE A 394 0.42 50.77 -24.12
C ILE A 394 -0.74 50.45 -23.18
N HIS A 395 -1.01 49.15 -22.98
CA HIS A 395 -2.10 48.65 -22.13
C HIS A 395 -1.61 47.48 -21.29
N GLN A 396 -2.11 47.38 -20.06
CA GLN A 396 -1.95 46.18 -19.24
C GLN A 396 -2.93 45.09 -19.71
N ALA A 397 -2.40 43.90 -20.01
CA ALA A 397 -3.17 42.77 -20.49
C ALA A 397 -2.79 41.50 -19.73
N ARG A 398 -3.78 40.65 -19.45
CA ARG A 398 -3.57 39.37 -18.78
C ARG A 398 -3.48 38.22 -19.76
N VAL A 399 -2.50 37.33 -19.55
CA VAL A 399 -2.28 36.15 -20.38
C VAL A 399 -3.33 35.07 -20.09
N LEU A 400 -4.13 34.72 -21.09
CA LEU A 400 -5.17 33.69 -21.02
C LEU A 400 -4.66 32.31 -21.46
N SER A 401 -3.92 32.27 -22.56
CA SER A 401 -3.33 31.05 -23.12
C SER A 401 -2.22 31.39 -24.11
N PHE A 402 -1.52 30.36 -24.60
CA PHE A 402 -0.53 30.49 -25.66
C PHE A 402 -1.00 29.82 -26.94
N LYS A 403 -0.42 30.23 -28.07
CA LYS A 403 -0.26 29.40 -29.27
C LYS A 403 1.21 29.05 -29.45
N MET A 404 1.52 27.75 -29.48
CA MET A 404 2.86 27.21 -29.66
C MET A 404 3.41 27.39 -31.09
N VAL A 405 2.56 27.37 -32.12
CA VAL A 405 2.99 27.40 -33.54
C VAL A 405 3.22 28.83 -34.05
N GLU A 406 2.33 29.77 -33.73
CA GLU A 406 2.55 31.18 -34.09
C GLU A 406 3.46 31.93 -33.09
N ARG A 407 3.77 31.32 -31.94
CA ARG A 407 4.50 31.94 -30.82
C ARG A 407 3.82 33.24 -30.39
N LEU A 408 2.56 33.09 -30.02
CA LEU A 408 1.60 34.18 -29.79
C LEU A 408 0.92 34.01 -28.42
N LEU A 409 0.91 35.04 -27.59
CA LEU A 409 0.10 35.11 -26.38
C LEU A 409 -1.34 35.46 -26.76
N ILE A 410 -2.31 34.77 -26.18
CA ILE A 410 -3.71 35.19 -26.17
C ILE A 410 -3.94 35.95 -24.88
N VAL A 411 -4.30 37.23 -24.97
CA VAL A 411 -4.39 38.15 -23.83
C VAL A 411 -5.76 38.84 -23.76
N ALA A 412 -6.07 39.41 -22.59
CA ALA A 412 -7.27 40.21 -22.36
C ALA A 412 -6.97 41.44 -21.51
N THR A 413 -7.53 42.60 -21.89
CA THR A 413 -7.36 43.88 -21.18
C THR A 413 -8.57 44.25 -20.30
N ARG A 414 -9.63 43.45 -20.34
CA ARG A 414 -10.85 43.66 -19.54
C ARG A 414 -10.57 43.66 -18.04
N LYS A 415 -11.16 44.63 -17.34
CA LYS A 415 -11.01 44.76 -15.87
C LYS A 415 -11.56 43.56 -15.10
N ASP A 416 -12.65 42.94 -15.56
CA ASP A 416 -13.22 41.74 -14.94
C ASP A 416 -12.37 40.47 -15.15
N ILE A 417 -11.33 40.52 -15.99
CA ILE A 417 -10.35 39.46 -16.22
C ILE A 417 -9.03 39.78 -15.51
N LEU A 418 -8.58 41.04 -15.54
CA LEU A 418 -7.43 41.52 -14.76
C LEU A 418 -7.64 41.29 -13.26
N ALA A 419 -8.83 41.57 -12.72
CA ALA A 419 -9.14 41.42 -11.29
C ALA A 419 -9.38 39.98 -10.80
N GLN A 420 -9.31 38.95 -11.66
CA GLN A 420 -9.53 37.56 -11.24
C GLN A 420 -8.37 37.04 -10.38
N LYS A 421 -8.64 36.15 -9.43
CA LYS A 421 -7.54 35.49 -8.69
C LYS A 421 -6.88 34.35 -9.44
N MET A 422 -7.61 33.75 -10.39
CA MET A 422 -7.18 32.55 -11.10
C MET A 422 -7.76 32.56 -12.52
N VAL A 423 -6.93 32.24 -13.51
CA VAL A 423 -7.34 32.24 -14.94
C VAL A 423 -7.57 30.82 -15.47
N CYS A 424 -6.76 29.85 -15.04
CA CYS A 424 -6.98 28.45 -15.39
C CYS A 424 -6.46 27.47 -14.33
N VAL A 425 -6.93 26.22 -14.38
CA VAL A 425 -6.61 25.15 -13.40
C VAL A 425 -5.18 24.58 -13.57
N LYS A 426 -4.43 24.99 -14.61
CA LYS A 426 -3.08 24.47 -14.91
C LYS A 426 -1.96 25.18 -14.14
N VAL A 427 -2.15 26.45 -13.77
CA VAL A 427 -1.07 27.28 -13.21
C VAL A 427 -0.78 26.83 -11.78
N ARG A 428 0.51 26.79 -11.42
CA ARG A 428 0.97 26.15 -10.18
C ARG A 428 0.61 26.91 -8.90
N LEU A 429 0.28 28.21 -9.00
CA LEU A 429 0.05 29.10 -7.86
C LEU A 429 -1.44 29.40 -7.59
N ASP A 430 -2.29 29.41 -8.63
CA ASP A 430 -3.62 30.03 -8.62
C ASP A 430 -4.68 29.37 -7.72
N ALA A 431 -4.74 28.03 -7.67
CA ALA A 431 -5.91 27.31 -7.14
C ALA A 431 -5.63 26.64 -5.78
N VAL A 432 -5.68 27.42 -4.69
CA VAL A 432 -5.39 26.91 -3.34
C VAL A 432 -6.62 26.24 -2.68
N PRO A 433 -6.52 24.98 -2.20
CA PRO A 433 -7.58 24.36 -1.41
C PRO A 433 -7.91 25.17 -0.16
N GLY A 434 -9.21 25.37 0.10
CA GLY A 434 -9.70 26.24 1.17
C GLY A 434 -9.93 27.70 0.77
N GLU A 435 -9.68 28.12 -0.47
CA GLU A 435 -10.15 29.43 -0.96
C GLU A 435 -11.65 29.45 -1.25
N LYS A 436 -12.32 30.58 -1.00
CA LYS A 436 -13.73 30.84 -1.33
C LYS A 436 -13.86 31.40 -2.75
N VAL A 437 -14.79 30.87 -3.53
CA VAL A 437 -15.02 31.24 -4.94
C VAL A 437 -16.51 31.21 -5.27
N THR A 438 -17.00 32.21 -6.00
CA THR A 438 -18.36 32.22 -6.54
C THR A 438 -18.41 31.39 -7.82
N ALA A 439 -19.36 30.46 -7.92
CA ALA A 439 -19.47 29.53 -9.04
C ALA A 439 -20.90 29.46 -9.60
N LYS A 440 -21.05 29.63 -10.92
CA LYS A 440 -22.32 29.67 -11.63
C LYS A 440 -22.70 28.29 -12.18
N VAL A 441 -23.93 27.84 -11.97
CA VAL A 441 -24.39 26.49 -12.38
C VAL A 441 -24.50 26.39 -13.90
N LYS A 442 -23.74 25.45 -14.49
CA LYS A 442 -23.72 25.18 -15.95
C LYS A 442 -24.66 24.04 -16.34
N SER A 443 -24.72 22.97 -15.54
CA SER A 443 -25.63 21.85 -15.76
C SER A 443 -25.80 20.99 -14.51
N VAL A 444 -27.04 20.64 -14.21
CA VAL A 444 -27.43 19.71 -13.13
C VAL A 444 -27.27 18.26 -13.58
N LEU A 445 -26.80 17.37 -12.70
CA LEU A 445 -26.77 15.93 -12.91
C LEU A 445 -27.09 15.19 -11.61
N ALA A 446 -27.62 13.97 -11.69
CA ALA A 446 -27.95 13.14 -10.53
C ALA A 446 -26.76 12.85 -9.57
N LYS A 447 -25.52 13.04 -10.01
CA LYS A 447 -24.28 12.85 -9.23
C LYS A 447 -23.72 14.15 -8.62
N GLY A 448 -24.21 15.33 -9.01
CA GLY A 448 -23.69 16.63 -8.59
C GLY A 448 -23.86 17.72 -9.65
N LEU A 449 -23.42 18.95 -9.34
CA LEU A 449 -23.50 20.10 -10.25
C LEU A 449 -22.18 20.30 -11.01
N PHE A 450 -22.25 20.51 -12.33
CA PHE A 450 -21.16 21.17 -13.06
C PHE A 450 -21.37 22.67 -13.00
N VAL A 451 -20.32 23.40 -12.60
CA VAL A 451 -20.33 24.84 -12.41
C VAL A 451 -19.18 25.51 -13.18
N LYS A 452 -19.25 26.84 -13.33
CA LYS A 452 -18.18 27.69 -13.87
C LYS A 452 -17.76 28.72 -12.82
N ILE A 453 -16.47 28.85 -12.56
CA ILE A 453 -15.88 29.96 -11.81
C ILE A 453 -15.34 30.97 -12.82
N TYR A 454 -15.53 32.28 -12.57
CA TYR A 454 -15.14 33.38 -13.48
C TYR A 454 -15.56 33.18 -14.95
N ASN A 455 -16.68 32.50 -15.19
CA ASN A 455 -17.20 32.07 -16.51
C ASN A 455 -16.27 31.17 -17.36
N SER A 456 -14.99 31.02 -17.03
CA SER A 456 -13.99 30.23 -17.77
C SER A 456 -13.72 28.87 -17.13
N ILE A 457 -13.41 28.85 -15.82
CA ILE A 457 -12.86 27.70 -15.10
C ILE A 457 -13.96 26.65 -14.80
N PRO A 458 -13.78 25.38 -15.19
CA PRO A 458 -14.74 24.33 -14.87
C PRO A 458 -14.61 23.88 -13.40
N GLY A 459 -15.74 23.81 -12.71
CA GLY A 459 -15.87 23.23 -11.37
C GLY A 459 -16.88 22.08 -11.33
N PHE A 460 -16.82 21.26 -10.28
CA PHE A 460 -17.81 20.23 -9.96
C PHE A 460 -18.10 20.21 -8.46
N ILE A 461 -19.38 20.22 -8.08
CA ILE A 461 -19.84 20.04 -6.70
C ILE A 461 -20.48 18.64 -6.60
N PRO A 462 -19.83 17.65 -5.95
CA PRO A 462 -20.42 16.32 -5.76
C PRO A 462 -21.71 16.38 -4.93
N LYS A 463 -22.65 15.45 -5.14
CA LYS A 463 -23.94 15.43 -4.43
C LYS A 463 -23.82 15.57 -2.90
N ILE A 464 -22.83 14.93 -2.28
CA ILE A 464 -22.56 14.99 -0.84
C ILE A 464 -22.13 16.39 -0.34
N HIS A 465 -21.70 17.30 -1.22
CA HIS A 465 -21.18 18.64 -0.89
C HIS A 465 -22.13 19.79 -1.29
N LEU A 466 -23.34 19.50 -1.76
CA LEU A 466 -24.31 20.51 -2.20
C LEU A 466 -24.88 21.35 -1.07
N SER A 467 -25.11 20.74 0.09
CA SER A 467 -25.48 21.41 1.34
C SER A 467 -25.15 20.50 2.54
N ASP A 468 -25.39 20.97 3.76
CA ASP A 468 -25.21 20.17 4.97
C ASP A 468 -26.34 19.14 5.20
N LYS A 469 -27.54 19.39 4.65
CA LYS A 469 -28.63 18.41 4.60
C LYS A 469 -28.51 17.56 3.32
N LEU A 470 -28.86 16.27 3.42
CA LEU A 470 -28.80 15.35 2.27
C LEU A 470 -29.93 15.63 1.26
N ILE A 471 -29.60 16.36 0.19
CA ILE A 471 -30.53 16.67 -0.89
C ILE A 471 -30.80 15.41 -1.72
N THR A 472 -32.05 14.96 -1.73
CA THR A 472 -32.48 13.74 -2.46
C THR A 472 -32.61 14.00 -3.96
N ARG A 473 -33.37 15.02 -4.35
CA ARG A 473 -33.58 15.50 -5.74
C ARG A 473 -32.85 16.82 -5.94
N ILE A 474 -31.80 16.85 -6.77
CA ILE A 474 -30.95 18.05 -6.96
C ILE A 474 -31.69 19.10 -7.79
N ASP A 475 -32.43 18.65 -8.79
CA ASP A 475 -33.11 19.41 -9.84
C ASP A 475 -34.29 20.27 -9.33
N LYS A 476 -34.63 20.13 -8.04
CA LYS A 476 -35.62 20.97 -7.32
C LYS A 476 -34.99 22.08 -6.47
N HIS A 477 -33.66 22.07 -6.29
CA HIS A 477 -32.95 23.00 -5.40
C HIS A 477 -31.90 23.85 -6.10
N PHE A 478 -31.57 23.53 -7.37
CA PHE A 478 -30.59 24.26 -8.17
C PHE A 478 -31.04 24.30 -9.63
N VAL A 479 -31.04 25.49 -10.22
CA VAL A 479 -31.38 25.77 -11.62
C VAL A 479 -30.09 26.10 -12.40
N VAL A 480 -30.10 25.90 -13.71
CA VAL A 480 -29.00 26.31 -14.58
C VAL A 480 -28.98 27.83 -14.68
N GLY A 481 -27.91 28.46 -14.16
CA GLY A 481 -27.78 29.91 -14.04
C GLY A 481 -27.54 30.39 -12.60
N ASP A 482 -27.86 29.59 -11.59
CA ASP A 482 -27.69 29.97 -10.16
C ASP A 482 -26.23 30.26 -9.82
N GLU A 483 -25.99 31.22 -8.91
CA GLU A 483 -24.65 31.56 -8.41
C GLU A 483 -24.48 31.10 -6.96
N LEU A 484 -23.44 30.29 -6.72
CA LEU A 484 -23.22 29.58 -5.47
C LEU A 484 -21.90 30.01 -4.81
N ASN A 485 -21.97 30.37 -3.52
CA ASN A 485 -20.81 30.73 -2.70
C ASN A 485 -20.07 29.46 -2.25
N CYS A 486 -19.13 29.02 -3.08
CA CYS A 486 -18.42 27.76 -2.92
C CYS A 486 -17.05 27.94 -2.24
N ARG A 487 -16.46 26.81 -1.86
CA ARG A 487 -15.05 26.71 -1.42
C ARG A 487 -14.33 25.62 -2.21
N ILE A 488 -13.08 25.86 -2.59
CA ILE A 488 -12.25 24.86 -3.30
C ILE A 488 -11.91 23.73 -2.34
N LEU A 489 -12.42 22.53 -2.59
CA LEU A 489 -12.15 21.34 -1.78
C LEU A 489 -10.86 20.65 -2.22
N ASN A 490 -10.70 20.44 -3.53
CA ASN A 490 -9.53 19.79 -4.13
C ASN A 490 -9.36 20.18 -5.61
N VAL A 491 -8.15 20.06 -6.17
CA VAL A 491 -7.80 20.40 -7.56
C VAL A 491 -7.57 19.11 -8.36
N ASN A 492 -8.50 18.74 -9.24
CA ASN A 492 -8.30 17.59 -10.12
C ASN A 492 -7.50 18.01 -11.37
N ARG A 493 -6.17 17.94 -11.27
CA ARG A 493 -5.24 18.30 -12.36
C ARG A 493 -5.46 17.49 -13.63
N LEU A 494 -5.66 16.17 -13.54
CA LEU A 494 -5.88 15.28 -14.69
C LEU A 494 -7.12 15.68 -15.52
N LYS A 495 -8.20 16.08 -14.84
CA LYS A 495 -9.46 16.53 -15.47
C LYS A 495 -9.55 18.05 -15.66
N GLU A 496 -8.49 18.78 -15.32
CA GLU A 496 -8.40 20.26 -15.34
C GLU A 496 -9.61 20.93 -14.66
N GLN A 497 -10.10 20.35 -13.57
CA GLN A 497 -11.37 20.72 -12.93
C GLN A 497 -11.22 20.89 -11.41
N LEU A 498 -11.81 21.97 -10.88
CA LEU A 498 -11.89 22.21 -9.44
C LEU A 498 -13.04 21.41 -8.81
N ILE A 499 -12.75 20.67 -7.74
CA ILE A 499 -13.78 20.03 -6.90
C ILE A 499 -14.13 21.01 -5.80
N LEU A 500 -15.41 21.37 -5.69
CA LEU A 500 -15.91 22.42 -4.81
C LEU A 500 -16.87 21.88 -3.75
N THR A 501 -17.05 22.65 -2.68
CA THR A 501 -18.09 22.43 -1.67
C THR A 501 -18.96 23.66 -1.47
N ASN A 502 -20.27 23.45 -1.31
CA ASN A 502 -21.29 24.45 -1.00
C ASN A 502 -21.93 24.21 0.39
N LYS A 503 -21.34 23.30 1.19
CA LYS A 503 -21.66 23.12 2.62
C LYS A 503 -21.35 24.39 3.42
N GLN A 504 -22.34 24.90 4.14
CA GLN A 504 -22.19 26.09 4.97
C GLN A 504 -21.26 25.83 6.16
N SER A 505 -21.26 24.63 6.74
CA SER A 505 -20.33 24.27 7.82
C SER A 505 -18.86 24.21 7.39
N LEU A 506 -18.58 24.25 6.06
CA LEU A 506 -17.24 24.27 5.49
C LEU A 506 -16.89 25.64 4.87
N THR A 507 -17.85 26.32 4.25
CA THR A 507 -17.68 27.66 3.68
C THR A 507 -17.64 28.77 4.73
N THR A 508 -18.38 28.63 5.83
CA THR A 508 -18.67 29.73 6.78
C THR A 508 -17.96 29.58 8.13
N ASN A 509 -17.57 28.37 8.51
CA ASN A 509 -16.86 28.11 9.78
C ASN A 509 -15.44 28.77 9.81
N LYS A 510 -15.03 29.20 11.01
CA LYS A 510 -13.74 29.82 11.34
C LYS A 510 -12.69 28.82 11.88
N ASP A 511 -13.06 27.55 12.11
CA ASP A 511 -12.12 26.48 12.46
C ASP A 511 -10.92 26.38 11.49
N THR A 512 -9.80 25.82 11.96
CA THR A 512 -8.58 25.68 11.14
C THR A 512 -8.79 24.79 9.92
N ILE A 513 -8.01 25.03 8.87
CA ILE A 513 -8.22 24.44 7.53
C ILE A 513 -7.05 23.50 7.21
N ILE A 514 -7.27 22.21 7.37
CA ILE A 514 -6.30 21.17 7.00
C ILE A 514 -6.28 21.02 5.46
N LYS A 515 -5.14 21.38 4.85
CA LYS A 515 -4.89 21.32 3.38
C LYS A 515 -3.87 20.25 2.99
N SER A 516 -2.81 20.10 3.79
CA SER A 516 -1.75 19.10 3.68
C SER A 516 -1.62 18.33 5.00
N TYR A 517 -0.73 17.35 5.08
CA TYR A 517 -0.38 16.71 6.36
C TYR A 517 0.80 17.39 7.08
N GLU A 518 1.56 18.24 6.37
CA GLU A 518 2.79 18.87 6.88
C GLU A 518 2.48 20.14 7.69
N GLU A 519 1.43 20.87 7.33
CA GLU A 519 0.94 22.07 8.02
C GLU A 519 0.19 21.77 9.34
N VAL A 520 0.07 20.50 9.76
CA VAL A 520 -0.83 20.07 10.84
C VAL A 520 -0.08 19.76 12.13
N THR A 521 -0.48 20.39 13.23
CA THR A 521 0.00 20.06 14.58
C THR A 521 -0.98 19.15 15.32
N THR A 522 -0.50 18.47 16.37
CA THR A 522 -1.38 17.73 17.28
C THR A 522 -2.27 18.67 18.08
N ASN A 523 -3.45 18.20 18.46
CA ASN A 523 -4.53 18.93 19.13
C ASN A 523 -5.21 20.02 18.29
N THR A 524 -4.84 20.23 17.02
CA THR A 524 -5.54 21.12 16.07
C THR A 524 -7.03 20.75 15.96
N ILE A 525 -7.92 21.73 16.10
CA ILE A 525 -9.37 21.57 15.89
C ILE A 525 -9.74 22.04 14.48
N SER A 526 -10.42 21.16 13.73
CA SER A 526 -10.85 21.40 12.35
C SER A 526 -12.22 20.78 12.09
N THR A 527 -12.99 21.29 11.13
CA THR A 527 -14.23 20.65 10.68
C THR A 527 -13.96 19.84 9.41
N GLY A 528 -14.23 18.53 9.47
CA GLY A 528 -14.15 17.60 8.35
C GLY A 528 -15.53 17.06 7.93
N TYR A 529 -15.55 16.15 6.95
CA TYR A 529 -16.77 15.48 6.49
C TYR A 529 -16.57 13.97 6.34
N ILE A 530 -17.61 13.17 6.62
CA ILE A 530 -17.53 11.70 6.51
C ILE A 530 -17.46 11.29 5.03
N ILE A 531 -16.33 10.74 4.59
CA ILE A 531 -16.15 10.15 3.25
C ILE A 531 -16.81 8.78 3.19
N SER A 532 -16.53 7.92 4.19
CA SER A 532 -17.04 6.56 4.26
C SER A 532 -16.85 5.96 5.66
N GLN A 533 -17.58 4.88 5.93
CA GLN A 533 -17.35 4.02 7.09
C GLN A 533 -16.45 2.85 6.70
N HIS A 534 -15.51 2.49 7.57
CA HIS A 534 -14.62 1.35 7.43
C HIS A 534 -15.33 0.07 7.94
N PRO A 535 -15.07 -1.13 7.38
CA PRO A 535 -15.74 -2.38 7.82
C PRO A 535 -15.55 -2.76 9.29
N SER A 536 -14.64 -2.11 10.01
CA SER A 536 -14.44 -2.27 11.46
C SER A 536 -15.22 -1.24 12.31
N GLY A 537 -16.17 -0.51 11.75
CA GLY A 537 -16.98 0.52 12.43
C GLY A 537 -16.42 1.94 12.42
N GLY A 538 -15.11 2.12 12.24
CA GLY A 538 -14.45 3.44 12.25
C GLY A 538 -14.80 4.31 11.03
N LEU A 539 -14.56 5.62 11.11
CA LEU A 539 -14.93 6.58 10.08
C LEU A 539 -13.70 7.17 9.38
N ILE A 540 -13.82 7.36 8.06
CA ILE A 540 -12.84 8.10 7.25
C ILE A 540 -13.37 9.51 7.06
N ILE A 541 -12.70 10.48 7.68
CA ILE A 541 -13.01 11.90 7.62
C ILE A 541 -12.14 12.57 6.55
N GLY A 542 -12.75 13.35 5.66
CA GLY A 542 -12.08 14.16 4.66
C GLY A 542 -11.95 15.62 5.04
N PHE A 543 -10.91 16.27 4.53
CA PHE A 543 -10.67 17.71 4.65
C PHE A 543 -10.30 18.30 3.27
N TYR A 544 -9.62 19.44 3.24
CA TYR A 544 -9.19 20.10 2.02
C TYR A 544 -7.91 19.48 1.45
N GLY A 545 -7.63 19.72 0.17
CA GLY A 545 -6.51 19.12 -0.55
C GLY A 545 -6.62 17.60 -0.77
N GLY A 546 -7.74 16.99 -0.36
CA GLY A 546 -7.93 15.53 -0.40
C GLY A 546 -7.35 14.76 0.79
N THR A 547 -6.81 15.46 1.80
CA THR A 547 -6.29 14.89 3.06
C THR A 547 -7.38 14.16 3.86
N ARG A 548 -6.99 13.16 4.65
CA ARG A 548 -7.91 12.23 5.34
C ARG A 548 -7.45 11.91 6.76
N GLY A 549 -8.40 11.96 7.68
CA GLY A 549 -8.28 11.45 9.04
C GLY A 549 -9.02 10.13 9.21
N PHE A 550 -8.51 9.25 10.05
CA PHE A 550 -9.23 8.07 10.50
C PHE A 550 -9.67 8.24 11.96
N MET A 551 -10.95 7.99 12.21
CA MET A 551 -11.58 8.00 13.52
C MET A 551 -11.87 6.55 13.95
N PHE A 552 -11.43 6.17 15.14
CA PHE A 552 -11.64 4.82 15.67
C PHE A 552 -13.12 4.54 15.96
N PRO A 553 -13.57 3.27 16.01
CA PRO A 553 -14.97 2.92 16.25
C PRO A 553 -15.53 3.53 17.53
N LYS A 554 -14.78 3.43 18.64
CA LYS A 554 -15.12 4.06 19.93
C LYS A 554 -15.32 5.58 19.87
N GLU A 555 -14.62 6.28 18.98
CA GLU A 555 -14.82 7.72 18.77
C GLU A 555 -15.99 8.01 17.83
N ALA A 556 -16.21 7.15 16.83
CA ALA A 556 -17.36 7.24 15.93
C ALA A 556 -18.68 7.01 16.68
N GLU A 557 -18.73 6.07 17.63
CA GLU A 557 -19.88 5.78 18.49
C GLU A 557 -20.37 7.03 19.25
N ARG A 558 -19.46 7.95 19.63
CA ARG A 558 -19.77 9.23 20.30
C ARG A 558 -20.56 10.21 19.42
N LEU A 559 -20.63 9.99 18.11
CA LEU A 559 -21.46 10.77 17.18
C LEU A 559 -22.92 10.29 17.13
N GLY A 560 -23.26 9.23 17.89
CA GLY A 560 -24.61 8.69 17.99
C GLY A 560 -25.09 7.92 16.76
N THR A 561 -26.37 7.59 16.72
CA THR A 561 -26.97 6.66 15.74
C THR A 561 -27.19 7.25 14.33
N ASN A 562 -27.02 8.57 14.15
CA ASN A 562 -27.35 9.28 12.90
C ASN A 562 -26.16 9.49 11.94
N ILE A 563 -25.11 8.68 12.07
CA ILE A 563 -23.91 8.72 11.21
C ILE A 563 -24.27 8.42 9.74
N LYS A 564 -24.07 9.40 8.86
CA LYS A 564 -24.35 9.31 7.42
C LYS A 564 -23.20 9.88 6.60
N ILE A 565 -22.92 9.24 5.45
CA ILE A 565 -21.88 9.71 4.52
C ILE A 565 -22.21 11.13 4.03
N GLY A 566 -21.22 12.03 4.05
CA GLY A 566 -21.39 13.44 3.74
C GLY A 566 -21.85 14.31 4.92
N LEU A 567 -22.09 13.76 6.12
CA LEU A 567 -22.25 14.56 7.33
C LEU A 567 -20.93 15.26 7.69
N THR A 568 -21.01 16.49 8.17
CA THR A 568 -19.86 17.28 8.65
C THR A 568 -19.71 17.17 10.16
N VAL A 569 -18.46 17.07 10.63
CA VAL A 569 -18.11 16.75 12.02
C VAL A 569 -16.93 17.64 12.45
N ARG A 570 -17.04 18.25 13.63
CA ARG A 570 -15.94 18.99 14.26
C ARG A 570 -15.03 18.00 14.98
N ILE A 571 -13.76 17.96 14.60
CA ILE A 571 -12.80 16.96 15.08
C ILE A 571 -11.55 17.60 15.65
N GLN A 572 -10.80 16.82 16.43
CA GLN A 572 -9.49 17.17 16.92
C GLN A 572 -8.44 16.19 16.36
N VAL A 573 -7.30 16.71 15.91
CA VAL A 573 -6.18 15.90 15.43
C VAL A 573 -5.42 15.29 16.61
N ILE A 574 -5.46 13.96 16.75
CA ILE A 574 -4.75 13.23 17.80
C ILE A 574 -3.27 13.08 17.42
N SER A 575 -3.00 12.71 16.17
CA SER A 575 -1.65 12.50 15.64
C SER A 575 -1.62 12.56 14.12
N VAL A 576 -0.55 13.10 13.54
CA VAL A 576 -0.28 13.07 12.11
C VAL A 576 1.05 12.36 11.81
N ASP A 577 1.10 11.63 10.70
CA ASP A 577 2.28 10.95 10.14
C ASP A 577 2.38 11.39 8.66
N PRO A 578 3.05 12.52 8.38
CA PRO A 578 3.10 13.11 7.03
C PRO A 578 3.73 12.15 6.01
N GLN A 579 4.80 11.44 6.39
CA GLN A 579 5.50 10.46 5.55
C GLN A 579 4.63 9.29 5.08
N ARG A 580 3.46 9.08 5.71
CA ARG A 580 2.54 8.00 5.37
C ARG A 580 1.16 8.48 4.93
N GLU A 581 0.98 9.79 4.76
CA GLU A 581 -0.31 10.43 4.48
C GLU A 581 -1.42 9.97 5.45
N ARG A 582 -1.12 9.97 6.76
CA ARG A 582 -2.02 9.46 7.79
C ARG A 582 -2.26 10.49 8.89
N MET A 583 -3.51 10.61 9.29
CA MET A 583 -3.93 11.40 10.43
C MET A 583 -4.95 10.60 11.24
N LEU A 584 -4.85 10.66 12.57
CA LEU A 584 -5.85 10.11 13.50
C LEU A 584 -6.63 11.27 14.11
N VAL A 585 -7.96 11.14 14.16
CA VAL A 585 -8.86 12.20 14.62
C VAL A 585 -9.90 11.68 15.61
N ALA A 586 -10.17 12.46 16.64
CA ALA A 586 -11.22 12.24 17.63
C ALA A 586 -12.36 13.26 17.46
N VAL A 587 -13.49 13.05 18.13
CA VAL A 587 -14.54 14.08 18.23
C VAL A 587 -14.00 15.27 19.03
N ALA A 588 -14.21 16.50 18.55
CA ALA A 588 -13.77 17.69 19.26
C ALA A 588 -14.67 17.98 20.47
N ASN A 589 -14.32 17.41 21.62
CA ASN A 589 -15.02 17.66 22.88
C ASN A 589 -14.77 19.10 23.35
N THR A 590 -15.82 19.78 23.78
CA THR A 590 -15.67 20.81 24.81
C THR A 590 -15.69 20.08 26.15
N ILE A 591 -14.80 20.47 27.07
CA ILE A 591 -14.48 19.77 28.33
C ILE A 591 -13.60 18.52 28.11
N ASN A 592 -12.61 18.34 28.99
CA ASN A 592 -11.64 17.26 28.96
C ASN A 592 -12.28 15.92 29.37
N GLY A 593 -12.04 14.85 28.61
CA GLY A 593 -12.54 13.50 28.92
C GLY A 593 -11.76 12.43 28.16
N ALA A 594 -11.32 11.39 28.86
CA ALA A 594 -10.24 10.50 28.41
C ALA A 594 -10.70 9.35 27.49
N THR A 595 -10.29 9.38 26.22
CA THR A 595 -10.35 8.21 25.32
C THR A 595 -9.11 8.03 24.43
N ALA A 596 -8.15 8.96 24.48
CA ALA A 596 -6.83 8.73 23.90
C ALA A 596 -6.04 7.74 24.78
N ILE A 597 -5.39 6.74 24.16
CA ILE A 597 -4.35 5.96 24.85
C ILE A 597 -3.13 6.87 24.99
N ALA A 598 -3.10 7.62 26.09
CA ALA A 598 -1.98 8.47 26.46
C ALA A 598 -0.72 7.61 26.56
N ARG A 599 0.28 7.92 25.73
CA ARG A 599 1.61 7.31 25.87
C ARG A 599 2.25 7.87 27.12
N ALA A 600 2.59 6.99 28.06
CA ALA A 600 3.36 7.39 29.22
C ALA A 600 4.69 8.05 28.78
N GLN A 601 5.07 9.12 29.44
CA GLN A 601 6.38 9.77 29.27
C GLN A 601 7.32 9.34 30.40
N PRO A 602 8.65 9.31 30.17
CA PRO A 602 9.62 9.03 31.22
C PRO A 602 9.54 10.08 32.32
N PHE A 603 9.31 9.66 33.57
CA PHE A 603 9.38 10.54 34.73
C PHE A 603 10.81 10.57 35.25
N VAL A 604 11.52 11.68 35.04
CA VAL A 604 12.93 11.82 35.40
C VAL A 604 13.06 12.08 36.90
N ILE A 605 13.53 11.08 37.63
CA ILE A 605 13.91 11.17 39.04
C ILE A 605 15.44 11.18 39.12
N ASP A 606 16.00 12.26 39.68
CA ASP A 606 17.46 12.38 39.87
C ASP A 606 18.05 11.22 40.68
N ALA A 607 19.32 10.90 40.44
CA ALA A 607 20.00 9.75 41.04
C ALA A 607 20.10 9.81 42.57
N GLU A 608 20.02 11.00 43.19
CA GLU A 608 20.01 11.17 44.66
C GLU A 608 18.66 10.85 45.31
N ASN A 609 17.56 10.81 44.56
CA ASN A 609 16.22 10.72 45.13
C ASN A 609 15.81 9.25 45.42
N PRO A 610 15.10 8.99 46.55
CA PRO A 610 14.74 7.64 46.98
C PRO A 610 13.89 6.89 45.96
N ILE A 611 13.92 5.55 46.05
CA ILE A 611 13.30 4.66 45.05
C ILE A 611 11.83 4.36 45.40
N SER A 612 11.52 4.33 46.69
CA SER A 612 10.18 4.22 47.25
C SER A 612 9.84 5.50 48.03
N PHE A 613 8.60 5.96 47.87
CA PHE A 613 8.03 7.11 48.56
C PHE A 613 6.85 6.67 49.43
N SER A 614 6.53 7.44 50.48
CA SER A 614 5.25 7.29 51.17
C SER A 614 4.16 8.10 50.47
N ALA A 615 2.96 7.55 50.46
CA ALA A 615 1.80 8.15 49.79
C ALA A 615 0.56 8.07 50.68
N ILE A 616 -0.31 9.07 50.59
CA ILE A 616 -1.57 9.16 51.35
C ILE A 616 -2.74 9.02 50.39
N VAL A 617 -3.71 8.16 50.71
CA VAL A 617 -4.94 8.01 49.92
C VAL A 617 -5.79 9.28 50.00
N ILE A 618 -6.00 9.93 48.85
CA ILE A 618 -6.85 11.13 48.72
C ILE A 618 -8.30 10.69 48.51
N ASN A 619 -8.55 9.92 47.46
CA ASN A 619 -9.86 9.38 47.12
C ASN A 619 -9.74 8.15 46.19
N ILE A 620 -10.87 7.51 45.93
CA ILE A 620 -11.01 6.38 45.01
C ILE A 620 -11.94 6.85 43.88
N SER A 621 -11.51 6.68 42.63
CA SER A 621 -12.32 7.00 41.44
C SER A 621 -12.59 5.75 40.60
N SER A 622 -13.86 5.55 40.25
CA SER A 622 -14.34 4.38 39.51
C SER A 622 -15.02 4.82 38.22
N ASP A 623 -14.43 4.49 37.07
CA ASP A 623 -14.95 4.90 35.76
C ASP A 623 -16.03 3.93 35.25
N GLY A 624 -17.18 4.48 34.84
CA GLY A 624 -18.45 3.78 34.72
C GLY A 624 -18.68 3.11 33.37
N ASN A 625 -18.14 1.91 33.15
CA ASN A 625 -18.47 1.07 31.99
C ASN A 625 -18.99 -0.32 32.39
N MET A 626 -20.19 -0.66 31.89
CA MET A 626 -21.05 -1.80 32.30
C MET A 626 -20.50 -3.23 32.09
N LEU A 627 -19.20 -3.40 31.83
CA LEU A 627 -18.56 -4.72 31.63
C LEU A 627 -17.23 -4.91 32.39
N LYS A 628 -16.60 -3.83 32.91
CA LYS A 628 -15.45 -3.89 33.84
C LYS A 628 -15.37 -2.60 34.66
N GLN A 629 -15.36 -2.74 35.99
CA GLN A 629 -15.06 -1.64 36.90
C GLN A 629 -13.55 -1.38 36.90
N ASN A 630 -13.13 -0.29 36.24
CA ASN A 630 -11.76 0.20 36.30
C ASN A 630 -11.64 1.20 37.46
N GLU A 631 -11.32 0.68 38.64
CA GLU A 631 -11.11 1.49 39.86
C GLU A 631 -9.67 1.98 39.96
N THR A 632 -9.50 3.21 40.44
CA THR A 632 -8.22 3.91 40.56
C THR A 632 -8.10 4.56 41.93
N LEU A 633 -6.99 4.32 42.61
CA LEU A 633 -6.67 4.91 43.90
C LEU A 633 -5.81 6.17 43.67
N ASN A 634 -6.33 7.35 43.98
CA ASN A 634 -5.59 8.60 43.83
C ASN A 634 -4.88 8.95 45.13
N VAL A 635 -3.59 9.24 45.04
CA VAL A 635 -2.68 9.31 46.19
C VAL A 635 -1.78 10.55 46.12
N ALA A 636 -1.57 11.20 47.26
CA ALA A 636 -0.61 12.28 47.42
C ALA A 636 0.74 11.71 47.81
N ILE A 637 1.70 11.69 46.87
CA ILE A 637 3.07 11.25 47.13
C ILE A 637 3.84 12.37 47.83
N ARG A 638 4.51 12.05 48.95
CA ARG A 638 5.42 12.96 49.65
C ARG A 638 6.86 12.78 49.12
N LEU A 639 7.27 13.64 48.19
CA LEU A 639 8.68 13.77 47.83
C LEU A 639 9.47 14.37 49.01
N GLY A 640 10.70 13.92 49.22
CA GLY A 640 11.45 14.18 50.46
C GLY A 640 11.88 15.63 50.71
N LYS A 641 12.45 15.87 51.90
CA LYS A 641 12.79 17.20 52.50
C LYS A 641 13.57 18.20 51.63
N LYS A 642 14.12 17.82 50.46
CA LYS A 642 14.79 18.74 49.52
C LYS A 642 13.82 19.46 48.55
N LEU A 643 12.61 18.96 48.33
CA LEU A 643 11.72 19.41 47.24
C LEU A 643 10.33 19.90 47.65
N ASP A 644 9.84 19.48 48.82
CA ASP A 644 8.62 19.92 49.52
C ASP A 644 7.34 20.13 48.67
N LYS A 645 7.23 19.37 47.57
CA LYS A 645 6.04 19.31 46.72
C LYS A 645 5.31 17.99 46.97
N LYS A 646 4.07 18.09 47.45
CA LYS A 646 3.09 17.02 47.28
C LYS A 646 2.83 16.87 45.78
N VAL A 647 2.86 15.64 45.27
CA VAL A 647 2.50 15.36 43.87
C VAL A 647 1.40 14.32 43.84
N GLU A 648 0.35 14.61 43.09
CA GLU A 648 -0.78 13.69 42.92
C GLU A 648 -0.43 12.61 41.88
N ALA A 649 -0.75 11.37 42.23
CA ALA A 649 -0.52 10.21 41.41
C ALA A 649 -1.74 9.28 41.48
N PHE A 650 -1.92 8.42 40.48
CA PHE A 650 -2.94 7.38 40.47
C PHE A 650 -2.31 5.98 40.43
N ILE A 651 -2.90 5.06 41.19
CA ILE A 651 -2.58 3.63 41.18
C ILE A 651 -3.82 2.88 40.71
N PRO A 652 -3.83 2.36 39.46
CA PRO A 652 -4.85 1.41 39.01
C PRO A 652 -4.95 0.20 39.93
N ARG A 653 -6.16 -0.36 40.09
CA ARG A 653 -6.41 -1.53 40.95
C ARG A 653 -5.41 -2.68 40.74
N GLU A 654 -5.02 -2.94 39.50
CA GLU A 654 -4.12 -4.05 39.15
C GLU A 654 -2.63 -3.75 39.47
N LEU A 655 -2.31 -2.54 39.93
CA LEU A 655 -0.98 -2.08 40.36
C LEU A 655 -0.87 -1.88 41.90
N LEU A 656 -1.91 -2.24 42.66
CA LEU A 656 -1.90 -2.12 44.12
C LEU A 656 -1.12 -3.25 44.82
N SER A 657 -1.24 -4.48 44.32
CA SER A 657 -0.73 -5.70 44.98
C SER A 657 -0.18 -6.70 43.97
N ASP A 658 0.74 -7.56 44.42
CA ASP A 658 1.26 -8.71 43.66
C ASP A 658 0.35 -9.95 43.73
N TYR A 659 -0.68 -9.93 44.58
CA TYR A 659 -1.74 -10.94 44.72
C TYR A 659 -2.72 -10.87 43.53
N LEU A 660 -2.83 -11.96 42.75
CA LEU A 660 -3.52 -11.94 41.44
C LEU A 660 -5.06 -11.89 41.49
N ASP A 661 -5.68 -12.22 42.62
CA ASP A 661 -7.12 -12.01 42.87
C ASP A 661 -7.26 -11.23 44.20
N LEU A 662 -7.36 -9.90 44.14
CA LEU A 662 -7.61 -9.09 45.34
C LEU A 662 -8.86 -9.61 46.09
N PRO A 663 -8.81 -9.79 47.43
CA PRO A 663 -9.84 -10.49 48.19
C PRO A 663 -11.10 -9.65 48.46
N PHE A 664 -11.32 -8.58 47.70
CA PHE A 664 -12.45 -7.66 47.83
C PHE A 664 -12.91 -7.17 46.45
N SER A 665 -14.21 -6.90 46.33
CA SER A 665 -14.90 -6.55 45.08
C SER A 665 -14.60 -5.13 44.62
N SER A 666 -14.48 -4.18 45.56
CA SER A 666 -14.20 -2.77 45.31
C SER A 666 -13.12 -2.22 46.26
N LEU A 667 -12.32 -1.26 45.79
CA LEU A 667 -11.29 -0.62 46.62
C LEU A 667 -11.86 0.06 47.88
N SER A 668 -13.06 0.64 47.81
CA SER A 668 -13.70 1.32 48.95
C SER A 668 -14.20 0.37 50.04
N GLU A 669 -14.25 -0.94 49.79
CA GLU A 669 -14.64 -1.95 50.79
C GLU A 669 -13.49 -2.34 51.73
N SER A 670 -12.24 -1.95 51.43
CA SER A 670 -11.05 -2.43 52.15
C SER A 670 -9.88 -1.43 52.23
N ILE A 671 -10.05 -0.18 51.78
CA ILE A 671 -9.06 0.90 51.91
C ILE A 671 -9.75 2.14 52.48
N ALA A 672 -9.43 2.50 53.73
CA ALA A 672 -9.84 3.76 54.33
C ALA A 672 -9.20 4.98 53.63
N LEU A 673 -9.93 6.09 53.57
CA LEU A 673 -9.37 7.38 53.14
C LEU A 673 -8.31 7.85 54.15
N GLU A 674 -7.38 8.70 53.68
CA GLU A 674 -6.20 9.16 54.42
C GLU A 674 -5.21 8.06 54.87
N SER A 675 -5.46 6.79 54.55
CA SER A 675 -4.53 5.70 54.84
C SER A 675 -3.18 5.89 54.15
N ILE A 676 -2.12 5.43 54.82
CA ILE A 676 -0.74 5.63 54.40
C ILE A 676 -0.21 4.36 53.72
N LEU A 677 0.09 4.46 52.42
CA LEU A 677 0.90 3.48 51.70
C LEU A 677 2.37 3.73 52.03
N PRO A 678 3.08 2.79 52.70
CA PRO A 678 4.42 3.03 53.24
C PRO A 678 5.51 3.06 52.17
N LYS A 679 5.31 2.35 51.06
CA LYS A 679 6.19 2.37 49.89
C LYS A 679 5.36 2.37 48.60
N VAL A 680 5.64 3.32 47.72
CA VAL A 680 5.08 3.46 46.36
C VAL A 680 6.21 3.84 45.41
N ALA A 681 6.22 3.24 44.21
CA ALA A 681 7.14 3.58 43.12
C ALA A 681 6.41 4.18 41.92
N ILE A 682 7.07 5.10 41.20
CA ILE A 682 6.51 5.80 40.04
C ILE A 682 6.93 5.07 38.74
N LEU A 683 5.99 4.89 37.81
CA LEU A 683 6.19 4.18 36.54
C LEU A 683 6.32 5.12 35.34
N GLY A 684 5.70 6.30 35.38
CA GLY A 684 5.80 7.34 34.35
C GLY A 684 4.71 8.41 34.48
N ASP A 685 4.80 9.46 33.67
CA ASP A 685 3.76 10.48 33.52
C ASP A 685 2.73 10.03 32.48
N VAL A 686 1.44 10.09 32.79
CA VAL A 686 0.34 9.83 31.84
C VAL A 686 -0.50 11.10 31.68
N ALA A 687 -0.13 11.91 30.68
CA ALA A 687 -0.82 13.13 30.27
C ALA A 687 -0.91 14.22 31.37
N GLY A 688 0.13 14.33 32.21
CA GLY A 688 0.24 15.29 33.31
C GLY A 688 -0.01 14.69 34.70
N ASN A 689 -0.56 13.48 34.78
CA ASN A 689 -0.80 12.77 36.04
C ASN A 689 0.20 11.64 36.21
N LEU A 690 0.83 11.51 37.38
CA LEU A 690 1.80 10.43 37.62
C LEU A 690 1.11 9.08 37.81
N LYS A 691 1.58 8.06 37.09
CA LYS A 691 1.16 6.67 37.27
C LYS A 691 2.12 5.97 38.23
N ALA A 692 1.58 5.33 39.27
CA ALA A 692 2.36 4.69 40.32
C ALA A 692 1.94 3.23 40.59
N THR A 693 2.68 2.54 41.45
CA THR A 693 2.48 1.14 41.86
C THR A 693 2.90 0.94 43.32
N SER A 694 2.13 0.17 44.09
CA SER A 694 2.47 -0.23 45.47
C SER A 694 2.91 -1.69 45.62
N LYS A 695 2.79 -2.51 44.55
CA LYS A 695 3.37 -3.86 44.41
C LYS A 695 4.77 -3.99 45.02
N ARG A 696 4.89 -4.71 46.13
CA ARG A 696 6.14 -4.80 46.89
C ARG A 696 7.25 -5.52 46.13
N PHE A 697 6.95 -6.48 45.25
CA PHE A 697 7.97 -7.18 44.43
C PHE A 697 8.71 -6.21 43.50
N ILE A 698 8.00 -5.24 42.90
CA ILE A 698 8.60 -4.24 41.99
C ILE A 698 9.49 -3.28 42.77
N ILE A 699 9.04 -2.86 43.94
CA ILE A 699 9.76 -1.92 44.80
C ILE A 699 11.05 -2.58 45.29
N ASP A 700 10.98 -3.81 45.78
CA ASP A 700 12.15 -4.61 46.17
C ASP A 700 13.12 -4.87 45.00
N TRP A 701 12.59 -5.14 43.79
CA TRP A 701 13.41 -5.27 42.59
C TRP A 701 14.19 -3.99 42.29
N LEU A 702 13.52 -2.83 42.33
CA LEU A 702 14.13 -1.52 42.06
C LEU A 702 15.09 -1.06 43.18
N GLU A 703 14.93 -1.56 44.40
CA GLU A 703 15.87 -1.38 45.51
C GLU A 703 17.13 -2.26 45.39
N LYS A 704 17.11 -3.31 44.56
CA LYS A 704 18.22 -4.27 44.38
C LYS A 704 18.89 -4.26 42.99
N HIS A 705 18.29 -3.63 41.99
CA HIS A 705 18.78 -3.64 40.60
C HIS A 705 18.89 -2.20 40.03
N PRO A 706 19.80 -1.95 39.07
CA PRO A 706 19.96 -0.62 38.47
C PRO A 706 18.67 -0.15 37.77
N ARG A 707 18.35 1.14 37.91
CA ARG A 707 17.19 1.76 37.26
C ARG A 707 17.39 1.83 35.73
N ILE A 708 16.43 1.29 34.98
CA ILE A 708 16.40 1.36 33.52
C ILE A 708 15.70 2.67 33.12
N THR A 709 16.44 3.79 33.12
CA THR A 709 15.90 5.13 32.82
C THR A 709 15.74 5.38 31.32
N SER A 710 16.49 4.69 30.46
CA SER A 710 16.39 4.80 29.00
C SER A 710 16.64 3.46 28.31
N ILE A 711 16.31 3.37 27.02
CA ILE A 711 16.61 2.18 26.21
C ILE A 711 18.13 1.94 26.02
N GLN A 712 18.97 2.96 26.22
CA GLN A 712 20.43 2.82 26.16
C GLN A 712 20.98 2.02 27.36
N ASN A 713 20.23 1.97 28.47
CA ASN A 713 20.60 1.22 29.67
C ASN A 713 20.42 -0.30 29.51
N LEU A 714 19.72 -0.77 28.46
CA LEU A 714 19.34 -2.18 28.31
C LEU A 714 20.42 -3.01 27.60
N ALA A 715 20.96 -4.01 28.29
CA ALA A 715 21.89 -5.00 27.73
C ALA A 715 21.16 -6.27 27.27
N LYS A 716 21.63 -6.89 26.17
CA LYS A 716 21.08 -8.18 25.72
C LYS A 716 21.48 -9.30 26.68
N GLY A 717 20.50 -10.01 27.21
CA GLY A 717 20.67 -11.09 28.20
C GLY A 717 20.43 -10.66 29.65
N GLU A 718 20.28 -9.36 29.90
CA GLU A 718 19.92 -8.78 31.19
C GLU A 718 18.54 -9.25 31.67
N LEU A 719 18.33 -9.25 32.99
CA LEU A 719 17.03 -9.51 33.63
C LEU A 719 16.36 -8.17 33.99
N VAL A 720 15.08 -8.04 33.67
CA VAL A 720 14.29 -6.82 33.89
C VAL A 720 12.93 -7.17 34.49
N CYS A 721 12.42 -6.35 35.40
CA CYS A 721 11.08 -6.51 35.98
C CYS A 721 10.09 -5.52 35.34
N GLY A 722 8.82 -5.92 35.24
CA GLY A 722 7.76 -5.09 34.69
C GLY A 722 6.36 -5.70 34.83
N ASN A 723 5.35 -4.97 34.39
CA ASN A 723 3.94 -5.35 34.47
C ASN A 723 3.33 -5.59 33.09
N ILE A 724 2.45 -6.60 32.99
CA ILE A 724 1.69 -6.84 31.76
C ILE A 724 0.59 -5.78 31.62
N ILE A 725 0.76 -4.87 30.66
CA ILE A 725 -0.23 -3.82 30.37
C ILE A 725 -1.27 -4.23 29.32
N GLN A 726 -0.93 -5.16 28.42
CA GLN A 726 -1.82 -5.61 27.36
C GLN A 726 -1.48 -7.02 26.88
N LYS A 727 -2.51 -7.81 26.53
CA LYS A 727 -2.38 -9.08 25.81
C LYS A 727 -2.84 -8.88 24.37
N HIS A 728 -2.03 -9.30 23.38
CA HIS A 728 -2.32 -9.15 21.95
C HIS A 728 -2.21 -10.48 21.23
N GLN A 729 -3.29 -10.91 20.55
CA GLN A 729 -3.46 -12.26 19.98
C GLN A 729 -2.26 -12.73 19.13
N GLU A 730 -1.71 -11.89 18.25
CA GLU A 730 -0.55 -12.25 17.41
C GLU A 730 0.83 -11.95 18.02
N MET A 731 0.91 -11.12 19.07
CA MET A 731 2.18 -10.49 19.51
C MET A 731 2.63 -10.91 20.92
N GLY A 732 1.80 -11.67 21.64
CA GLY A 732 2.07 -12.08 23.01
C GLY A 732 1.63 -11.02 24.03
N TYR A 733 2.41 -10.87 25.10
CA TYR A 733 2.14 -9.92 26.17
C TYR A 733 2.99 -8.66 25.97
N PHE A 734 2.44 -7.49 26.22
CA PHE A 734 3.20 -6.24 26.31
C PHE A 734 3.52 -5.97 27.78
N VAL A 735 4.81 -5.84 28.08
CA VAL A 735 5.34 -5.56 29.41
C VAL A 735 5.86 -4.13 29.46
N GLU A 736 5.39 -3.38 30.45
CA GLU A 736 5.89 -2.07 30.85
C GLU A 736 6.99 -2.27 31.89
N LEU A 737 8.20 -1.76 31.65
CA LEU A 737 9.32 -1.91 32.57
C LEU A 737 9.16 -1.05 33.83
N ALA A 738 9.60 -1.59 34.96
CA ALA A 738 9.71 -0.85 36.20
C ALA A 738 10.83 0.21 36.14
N GLY A 739 10.69 1.30 36.89
CA GLY A 739 11.75 2.31 37.06
C GLY A 739 11.57 3.63 36.31
N GLY A 740 10.33 4.05 36.03
CA GLY A 740 10.00 5.41 35.61
C GLY A 740 10.17 5.75 34.11
N SER A 741 10.69 4.84 33.29
CA SER A 741 11.11 5.14 31.90
C SER A 741 10.02 4.99 30.83
N ALA A 742 8.80 4.58 31.20
CA ALA A 742 7.69 4.32 30.27
C ALA A 742 8.01 3.31 29.13
N LEU A 743 9.09 2.52 29.26
CA LEU A 743 9.53 1.58 28.24
C LEU A 743 8.60 0.36 28.18
N THR A 744 7.99 0.13 27.01
CA THR A 744 7.07 -0.99 26.76
C THR A 744 7.58 -1.88 25.62
N ALA A 745 7.53 -3.21 25.81
CA ALA A 745 8.02 -4.18 24.83
C ALA A 745 7.18 -5.46 24.75
N PRO A 746 7.15 -6.13 23.57
CA PRO A 746 6.54 -7.45 23.42
C PRO A 746 7.40 -8.53 24.11
N ALA A 747 6.72 -9.41 24.83
CA ALA A 747 7.27 -10.47 25.65
C ALA A 747 6.65 -11.83 25.30
N ARG A 748 7.48 -12.87 25.23
CA ARG A 748 7.10 -14.21 24.75
C ARG A 748 7.82 -15.35 25.47
N PHE A 749 7.17 -16.50 25.54
CA PHE A 749 7.80 -17.77 25.91
C PHE A 749 8.55 -18.35 24.70
N ILE A 750 9.72 -18.96 24.91
CA ILE A 750 10.51 -19.60 23.84
C ILE A 750 10.05 -21.03 23.58
N ARG A 751 9.68 -21.76 24.64
CA ARG A 751 9.15 -23.12 24.59
C ARG A 751 7.63 -23.08 24.71
N PRO A 752 6.89 -23.94 23.98
CA PRO A 752 5.53 -24.27 24.38
C PRO A 752 5.60 -25.10 25.67
N MET A 753 5.29 -24.45 26.81
CA MET A 753 4.94 -25.17 28.04
C MET A 753 3.68 -26.01 27.78
N ALA A 754 3.43 -27.04 28.58
CA ALA A 754 2.24 -27.87 28.43
C ALA A 754 0.95 -27.03 28.51
N LEU A 755 -0.06 -27.38 27.71
CA LEU A 755 -1.30 -26.61 27.48
C LEU A 755 -2.19 -26.39 28.73
N SER A 756 -1.81 -26.94 29.89
CA SER A 756 -2.47 -26.76 31.19
C SER A 756 -1.94 -25.57 32.02
N VAL A 757 -0.87 -24.89 31.59
CA VAL A 757 -0.23 -23.77 32.33
C VAL A 757 -0.34 -22.41 31.62
N GLN A 758 -1.57 -22.13 31.13
CA GLN A 758 -2.33 -20.91 31.40
C GLN A 758 -1.83 -19.54 30.87
N GLU A 759 -2.78 -18.60 30.83
CA GLU A 759 -2.58 -17.24 30.34
C GLU A 759 -2.21 -16.29 31.49
N LEU A 760 -1.29 -15.36 31.23
CA LEU A 760 -0.92 -14.32 32.20
C LEU A 760 -1.96 -13.19 32.19
N GLN A 761 -2.22 -12.60 33.35
CA GLN A 761 -3.24 -11.54 33.51
C GLN A 761 -2.66 -10.13 33.30
N ILE A 762 -3.53 -9.17 33.01
CA ILE A 762 -3.16 -7.74 32.99
C ILE A 762 -2.89 -7.29 34.44
N GLY A 763 -1.85 -6.47 34.63
CA GLY A 763 -1.32 -6.12 35.95
C GLY A 763 -0.44 -7.19 36.60
N GLN A 764 -0.30 -8.38 36.00
CA GLN A 764 0.62 -9.40 36.51
C GLN A 764 2.07 -8.94 36.38
N THR A 765 2.78 -8.98 37.52
CA THR A 765 4.21 -8.70 37.65
C THR A 765 5.02 -9.86 37.07
N VAL A 766 6.00 -9.54 36.23
CA VAL A 766 6.86 -10.51 35.53
C VAL A 766 8.33 -10.11 35.58
N VAL A 767 9.20 -11.12 35.54
CA VAL A 767 10.66 -10.96 35.36
C VAL A 767 11.01 -11.53 34.00
N ALA A 768 11.61 -10.73 33.13
CA ALA A 768 11.90 -11.10 31.75
C ALA A 768 13.39 -10.97 31.42
N ARG A 769 13.88 -11.77 30.48
CA ARG A 769 15.23 -11.64 29.92
C ARG A 769 15.22 -10.86 28.60
N VAL A 770 16.11 -9.89 28.44
CA VAL A 770 16.22 -9.05 27.24
C VAL A 770 16.73 -9.88 26.05
N SER A 771 15.88 -10.09 25.05
CA SER A 771 16.19 -10.89 23.85
C SER A 771 17.05 -10.15 22.84
N SER A 772 16.82 -8.84 22.69
CA SER A 772 17.39 -7.99 21.65
C SER A 772 17.02 -6.54 21.91
N VAL A 773 17.94 -5.62 21.62
CA VAL A 773 17.75 -4.17 21.68
C VAL A 773 18.12 -3.58 20.31
N ASP A 774 17.35 -2.62 19.84
CA ASP A 774 17.50 -1.87 18.58
C ASP A 774 17.38 -0.38 18.93
N LEU A 775 18.54 0.27 19.03
CA LEU A 775 18.64 1.67 19.45
C LEU A 775 18.17 2.64 18.36
N GLU A 776 18.45 2.35 17.08
CA GLU A 776 18.01 3.16 15.93
C GLU A 776 16.49 3.28 15.89
N ARG A 777 15.79 2.16 16.08
CA ARG A 777 14.32 2.09 16.01
C ARG A 777 13.64 2.26 17.37
N LYS A 778 14.42 2.54 18.43
CA LYS A 778 13.99 2.67 19.83
C LYS A 778 13.09 1.50 20.30
N ARG A 779 13.52 0.26 20.06
CA ARG A 779 12.74 -0.97 20.34
C ARG A 779 13.57 -2.05 21.01
N PHE A 780 12.94 -2.87 21.83
CA PHE A 780 13.52 -4.07 22.41
C PHE A 780 12.46 -5.17 22.50
N ALA A 781 12.88 -6.40 22.81
CA ALA A 781 11.98 -7.55 22.95
C ALA A 781 12.39 -8.45 24.11
N LEU A 782 11.41 -9.11 24.74
CA LEU A 782 11.55 -9.78 26.03
C LEU A 782 11.22 -11.28 25.95
N ILE A 783 11.81 -12.05 26.86
CA ILE A 783 11.61 -13.50 27.02
C ILE A 783 11.06 -13.77 28.42
N LEU A 784 10.02 -14.61 28.52
CA LEU A 784 9.34 -14.99 29.77
C LEU A 784 9.60 -16.44 30.21
N ASP A 785 10.43 -17.20 29.46
CA ASP A 785 10.79 -18.60 29.77
C ASP A 785 11.43 -18.70 31.16
N ILE A 786 10.78 -19.44 32.08
CA ILE A 786 11.11 -19.49 33.52
C ILE A 786 12.59 -19.84 33.75
N HIS A 787 13.12 -20.84 33.03
CA HIS A 787 14.51 -21.28 33.17
C HIS A 787 15.53 -20.22 32.70
N LEU A 788 15.07 -19.16 32.02
CA LEU A 788 15.87 -18.04 31.55
C LEU A 788 15.57 -16.74 32.31
N CYS A 789 14.67 -16.73 33.28
CA CYS A 789 14.28 -15.54 34.04
C CYS A 789 14.78 -15.54 35.51
N VAL A 790 15.43 -16.62 35.93
CA VAL A 790 16.11 -16.74 37.24
C VAL A 790 17.56 -16.21 37.16
N PRO A 791 18.10 -15.59 38.22
CA PRO A 791 19.51 -15.17 38.29
C PRO A 791 20.51 -16.33 38.12
N PRO A 792 21.69 -16.09 37.54
CA PRO A 792 22.69 -17.14 37.31
C PRO A 792 23.20 -17.72 38.64
N GLY A 793 23.07 -19.03 38.81
CA GLY A 793 23.51 -19.75 40.01
C GLY A 793 22.49 -19.85 41.15
N ALA A 794 21.34 -19.18 41.06
CA ALA A 794 20.27 -19.27 42.05
C ALA A 794 19.47 -20.58 41.95
N GLU A 795 18.83 -20.98 43.05
CA GLU A 795 17.92 -22.14 43.10
C GLU A 795 16.65 -21.89 42.27
N SER A 796 16.00 -22.96 41.82
CA SER A 796 14.85 -22.88 40.90
C SER A 796 13.59 -22.27 41.53
N ASP A 797 13.56 -22.13 42.85
CA ASP A 797 12.50 -21.51 43.65
C ASP A 797 12.87 -20.12 44.19
N TYR A 798 13.94 -19.50 43.68
CA TYR A 798 14.51 -18.23 44.16
C TYR A 798 13.50 -17.13 44.52
N PHE A 799 12.49 -16.89 43.67
CA PHE A 799 11.48 -15.86 43.91
C PHE A 799 10.32 -16.32 44.82
N ALA A 800 10.13 -17.62 45.01
CA ALA A 800 8.93 -18.18 45.61
C ALA A 800 8.70 -17.77 47.07
N PRO A 801 9.72 -17.80 47.98
CA PRO A 801 9.52 -17.33 49.36
C PRO A 801 9.23 -15.83 49.44
N SER A 802 9.91 -15.03 48.62
CA SER A 802 9.75 -13.57 48.60
C SER A 802 8.38 -13.14 48.09
N MET A 803 7.84 -13.77 47.05
CA MET A 803 6.48 -13.47 46.57
C MET A 803 5.42 -13.74 47.64
N VAL A 804 5.52 -14.86 48.37
CA VAL A 804 4.58 -15.17 49.46
C VAL A 804 4.74 -14.19 50.63
N TYR A 805 5.98 -13.80 50.96
CA TYR A 805 6.24 -12.76 51.96
C TYR A 805 5.57 -11.42 51.58
N TYR A 806 5.74 -10.95 50.34
CA TYR A 806 5.13 -9.72 49.85
C TYR A 806 3.60 -9.78 49.88
N VAL A 807 2.99 -10.91 49.49
CA VAL A 807 1.54 -11.10 49.54
C VAL A 807 1.00 -11.07 50.96
N LEU A 808 1.65 -11.76 51.92
CA LEU A 808 1.25 -11.72 53.33
C LEU A 808 1.36 -10.30 53.92
N GLU A 809 2.42 -9.59 53.56
CA GLU A 809 2.67 -8.20 53.96
C GLU A 809 1.71 -7.18 53.31
N GLU A 810 1.20 -7.44 52.11
CA GLU A 810 0.14 -6.64 51.48
C GLU A 810 -1.24 -6.95 52.10
N LEU A 811 -1.55 -8.23 52.36
CA LEU A 811 -2.76 -8.64 53.09
C LEU A 811 -2.81 -8.04 54.50
N ASN A 812 -1.71 -8.07 55.26
CA ASN A 812 -1.61 -7.43 56.57
C ASN A 812 -1.87 -5.92 56.50
N TRP A 813 -1.48 -5.24 55.42
CA TRP A 813 -1.77 -3.80 55.24
C TRP A 813 -3.26 -3.56 54.95
N PHE A 814 -3.90 -4.37 54.10
CA PHE A 814 -5.35 -4.29 53.86
C PHE A 814 -6.16 -4.58 55.13
N ILE A 815 -5.76 -5.58 55.92
CA ILE A 815 -6.38 -5.90 57.22
C ILE A 815 -6.26 -4.71 58.18
N ALA A 816 -5.09 -4.06 58.26
CA ALA A 816 -4.85 -2.93 59.15
C ALA A 816 -5.47 -1.59 58.72
N ASN A 817 -5.92 -1.46 57.46
CA ASN A 817 -6.51 -0.22 56.90
C ASN A 817 -7.94 -0.43 56.37
N ASN A 818 -8.60 -1.52 56.74
CA ASN A 818 -10.00 -1.80 56.40
C ASN A 818 -10.91 -0.79 57.14
N PRO A 819 -11.83 -0.08 56.45
CA PRO A 819 -12.66 0.95 57.08
C PRO A 819 -13.67 0.42 58.12
N ASN A 820 -13.91 -0.90 58.18
CA ASN A 820 -14.99 -1.47 58.99
C ASN A 820 -14.59 -1.84 60.44
N ILE A 821 -13.31 -2.14 60.72
CA ILE A 821 -12.88 -2.63 62.05
C ILE A 821 -11.44 -2.17 62.37
N SER A 822 -11.23 -1.66 63.58
CA SER A 822 -9.90 -1.45 64.18
C SER A 822 -9.43 -2.66 64.98
N GLN A 823 -8.15 -3.06 64.80
CA GLN A 823 -7.46 -4.15 65.53
C GLN A 823 -7.99 -5.58 65.25
N ILE A 824 -7.56 -6.16 64.13
CA ILE A 824 -7.78 -7.58 63.80
C ILE A 824 -6.47 -8.36 64.07
N PRO A 825 -6.51 -9.60 64.61
CA PRO A 825 -5.33 -10.45 64.80
C PRO A 825 -4.58 -10.75 63.50
N LYS A 826 -3.26 -10.93 63.59
CA LYS A 826 -2.41 -11.23 62.43
C LYS A 826 -2.47 -12.71 62.05
N ILE A 827 -2.23 -13.00 60.77
CA ILE A 827 -2.06 -14.38 60.31
C ILE A 827 -0.83 -15.00 61.02
N GLY A 828 -0.97 -16.22 61.53
CA GLY A 828 0.02 -16.89 62.38
C GLY A 828 -0.03 -16.49 63.86
N GLU A 829 -0.91 -15.59 64.29
CA GLU A 829 -1.09 -15.26 65.71
C GLU A 829 -1.86 -16.36 66.46
N CYS A 830 -1.56 -16.52 67.75
CA CYS A 830 -2.22 -17.48 68.64
C CYS A 830 -3.14 -16.70 69.59
N ILE A 831 -4.44 -16.95 69.52
CA ILE A 831 -5.47 -16.20 70.25
C ILE A 831 -6.25 -17.10 71.22
N ASP A 832 -6.63 -16.52 72.36
CA ASP A 832 -7.55 -17.11 73.33
C ASP A 832 -9.00 -16.79 72.92
N ILE A 833 -9.81 -17.83 72.73
CA ILE A 833 -11.16 -17.74 72.16
C ILE A 833 -12.22 -18.48 72.99
N LYS A 834 -13.41 -17.90 73.04
CA LYS A 834 -14.61 -18.45 73.66
C LYS A 834 -15.55 -19.00 72.58
N ILE A 835 -16.12 -20.18 72.79
CA ILE A 835 -17.05 -20.79 71.82
C ILE A 835 -18.47 -20.27 72.08
N ILE A 836 -19.17 -19.86 71.02
CA ILE A 836 -20.58 -19.43 71.08
C ILE A 836 -21.50 -20.55 70.58
N GLU A 837 -21.24 -21.07 69.38
CA GLU A 837 -22.15 -21.97 68.67
C GLU A 837 -21.37 -23.01 67.86
N VAL A 838 -21.85 -24.26 67.84
CA VAL A 838 -21.23 -25.39 67.13
C VAL A 838 -22.25 -25.93 66.13
N SER A 839 -21.91 -25.91 64.85
CA SER A 839 -22.66 -26.53 63.76
C SER A 839 -21.86 -27.66 63.11
N GLU A 840 -22.52 -28.54 62.33
CA GLU A 840 -21.92 -29.73 61.70
C GLU A 840 -20.69 -29.45 60.82
N CYS A 841 -20.47 -28.20 60.38
CA CYS A 841 -19.34 -27.82 59.52
C CYS A 841 -18.66 -26.49 59.92
N SER A 842 -19.09 -25.81 60.99
CA SER A 842 -18.39 -24.60 61.48
C SER A 842 -18.67 -24.29 62.95
N VAL A 843 -17.70 -23.71 63.64
CA VAL A 843 -17.81 -23.27 65.03
C VAL A 843 -17.68 -21.76 65.08
N ILE A 844 -18.71 -21.07 65.59
CA ILE A 844 -18.69 -19.62 65.80
C ILE A 844 -18.02 -19.33 67.13
N VAL A 845 -16.96 -18.52 67.09
CA VAL A 845 -16.12 -18.18 68.25
C VAL A 845 -15.97 -16.68 68.42
N GLN A 846 -15.79 -16.25 69.67
CA GLN A 846 -15.52 -14.88 70.09
C GLN A 846 -14.07 -14.79 70.59
N CYS A 847 -13.35 -13.70 70.29
CA CYS A 847 -12.07 -13.43 70.95
C CYS A 847 -12.31 -13.05 72.42
N ALA A 848 -11.42 -13.45 73.33
CA ALA A 848 -11.54 -13.11 74.75
C ALA A 848 -11.35 -11.61 75.02
N ASP A 849 -10.44 -10.97 74.29
CA ASP A 849 -9.88 -9.65 74.68
C ASP A 849 -10.48 -8.45 73.94
N ASN A 850 -11.29 -8.64 72.89
CA ASN A 850 -12.02 -7.54 72.23
C ASN A 850 -13.20 -7.99 71.34
N SER A 851 -14.02 -7.02 70.92
CA SER A 851 -15.39 -7.19 70.43
C SER A 851 -15.62 -8.07 69.19
N ASN A 852 -16.56 -9.02 69.32
CA ASN A 852 -17.44 -9.59 68.28
C ASN A 852 -16.85 -9.88 66.87
N PHE A 853 -15.64 -10.46 66.81
CA PHE A 853 -15.20 -11.17 65.61
C PHE A 853 -16.08 -12.40 65.34
N LYS A 854 -16.28 -12.73 64.06
CA LYS A 854 -16.80 -14.03 63.63
C LYS A 854 -15.66 -14.85 63.03
N GLY A 855 -15.62 -16.13 63.34
CA GLY A 855 -14.63 -17.06 62.81
C GLY A 855 -15.20 -18.45 62.58
N HIS A 856 -14.43 -19.30 61.92
CA HIS A 856 -14.73 -20.71 61.67
C HIS A 856 -13.46 -21.54 61.76
N ALA A 857 -13.53 -22.69 62.44
CA ALA A 857 -12.39 -23.56 62.69
C ALA A 857 -12.43 -24.82 61.82
N ILE A 858 -11.30 -25.12 61.16
CA ILE A 858 -11.21 -26.14 60.11
C ILE A 858 -11.03 -27.57 60.66
N ASN A 859 -10.45 -27.74 61.85
CA ASN A 859 -10.09 -29.05 62.42
C ASN A 859 -11.18 -29.70 63.29
N SER A 860 -12.45 -29.39 63.03
CA SER A 860 -13.56 -29.62 63.96
C SER A 860 -14.24 -31.00 63.84
N THR A 861 -13.63 -32.04 64.41
CA THR A 861 -14.33 -33.28 64.83
C THR A 861 -13.81 -33.78 66.18
N ASN A 862 -14.73 -34.06 67.12
CA ASN A 862 -14.52 -34.78 68.39
C ASN A 862 -13.71 -34.10 69.53
N ILE A 863 -13.40 -32.79 69.46
CA ILE A 863 -12.56 -32.10 70.47
C ILE A 863 -13.38 -31.22 71.46
N LEU A 864 -14.66 -30.94 71.17
CA LEU A 864 -15.38 -29.80 71.78
C LEU A 864 -16.53 -30.13 72.75
N GLU A 865 -16.75 -31.39 73.12
CA GLU A 865 -17.77 -31.75 74.12
C GLU A 865 -17.35 -31.28 75.53
N GLY A 866 -17.85 -30.10 75.94
CA GLY A 866 -17.76 -29.59 77.31
C GLY A 866 -16.80 -28.42 77.58
N ARG A 867 -16.23 -27.75 76.55
CA ARG A 867 -15.26 -26.64 76.74
C ARG A 867 -15.81 -25.27 76.34
N SER A 868 -15.68 -24.29 77.23
CA SER A 868 -16.09 -22.89 77.00
C SER A 868 -15.02 -22.02 76.34
N CYS A 869 -13.74 -22.28 76.61
CA CYS A 869 -12.60 -21.54 76.07
C CYS A 869 -11.53 -22.49 75.48
N ALA A 870 -10.82 -22.04 74.45
CA ALA A 870 -9.75 -22.77 73.76
C ALA A 870 -8.69 -21.81 73.18
N LYS A 871 -7.53 -22.36 72.80
CA LYS A 871 -6.50 -21.62 72.03
C LYS A 871 -6.55 -21.99 70.56
N ALA A 872 -6.41 -21.00 69.68
CA ALA A 872 -6.37 -21.24 68.24
C ALA A 872 -5.33 -20.40 67.51
N LEU A 873 -4.81 -20.95 66.41
CA LEU A 873 -3.96 -20.24 65.45
C LEU A 873 -4.81 -19.62 64.35
N VAL A 874 -4.50 -18.37 63.99
CA VAL A 874 -5.11 -17.67 62.85
C VAL A 874 -4.44 -18.13 61.55
N LEU A 875 -5.16 -18.90 60.74
CA LEU A 875 -4.66 -19.41 59.45
C LEU A 875 -4.86 -18.42 58.30
N ASP A 876 -5.94 -17.63 58.35
CA ASP A 876 -6.29 -16.64 57.34
C ASP A 876 -7.36 -15.65 57.85
N VAL A 877 -7.55 -14.55 57.14
CA VAL A 877 -8.62 -13.57 57.35
C VAL A 877 -9.33 -13.30 56.03
N LYS A 878 -10.64 -13.55 55.94
CA LYS A 878 -11.43 -13.19 54.75
C LYS A 878 -11.70 -11.69 54.75
N LEU A 879 -11.34 -11.01 53.67
CA LEU A 879 -11.78 -9.64 53.39
C LEU A 879 -13.02 -9.66 52.47
N PRO A 880 -13.82 -8.58 52.40
CA PRO A 880 -13.78 -7.39 53.26
C PRO A 880 -14.41 -7.60 54.65
N SER A 881 -15.07 -8.74 54.90
CA SER A 881 -15.88 -9.01 56.11
C SER A 881 -15.09 -9.28 57.40
N CYS A 882 -13.77 -9.46 57.31
CA CYS A 882 -12.85 -9.73 58.41
C CYS A 882 -13.16 -11.02 59.20
N GLU A 883 -13.77 -12.02 58.56
CA GLU A 883 -13.98 -13.34 59.19
C GLU A 883 -12.66 -14.09 59.38
N LEU A 884 -12.44 -14.61 60.59
CA LEU A 884 -11.22 -15.36 60.92
C LEU A 884 -11.34 -16.83 60.49
N VAL A 885 -10.25 -17.37 59.94
CA VAL A 885 -10.09 -18.81 59.64
C VAL A 885 -9.13 -19.39 60.67
N LEU A 886 -9.58 -20.38 61.43
CA LEU A 886 -8.92 -20.80 62.67
C LEU A 886 -8.57 -22.29 62.70
N PHE A 887 -7.60 -22.63 63.56
CA PHE A 887 -7.25 -24.01 63.93
C PHE A 887 -7.08 -24.12 65.45
N PHE A 888 -7.87 -24.96 66.09
CA PHE A 888 -7.77 -25.21 67.54
C PHE A 888 -6.49 -25.98 67.88
N LEU A 889 -5.80 -25.59 68.96
CA LEU A 889 -4.66 -26.32 69.50
C LEU A 889 -5.10 -27.35 70.54
N ASN A 890 -4.48 -28.53 70.52
CA ASN A 890 -4.67 -29.58 71.52
C ASN A 890 -3.94 -29.25 72.84
N ASP A 891 -4.44 -29.78 73.96
CA ASP A 891 -3.83 -29.58 75.28
C ASP A 891 -2.36 -30.02 75.32
N GLY A 892 -1.51 -29.17 75.92
CA GLY A 892 -0.09 -29.41 76.04
C GLY A 892 0.74 -29.12 74.78
N VAL A 893 0.12 -28.65 73.68
CA VAL A 893 0.83 -28.12 72.51
C VAL A 893 1.13 -26.63 72.71
N GLN A 894 2.37 -26.19 72.49
CA GLN A 894 2.76 -24.78 72.59
C GLN A 894 2.98 -24.14 71.22
N HIS A 895 2.57 -22.88 71.07
CA HIS A 895 2.90 -22.06 69.90
C HIS A 895 4.39 -21.68 69.88
N LEU A 896 4.99 -21.61 68.70
CA LEU A 896 6.41 -21.29 68.54
C LEU A 896 6.65 -19.82 68.10
N ASN A 897 7.04 -18.97 69.05
CA ASN A 897 7.30 -17.54 68.80
C ASN A 897 8.43 -17.31 67.77
N GLU A 898 8.32 -16.22 66.99
CA GLU A 898 9.24 -15.80 65.92
C GLU A 898 10.75 -16.10 66.16
N LYS A 899 11.31 -15.72 67.32
CA LYS A 899 12.74 -15.93 67.64
C LYS A 899 13.17 -17.42 67.60
N LYS A 900 12.24 -18.35 67.88
CA LYS A 900 12.47 -19.80 67.75
C LYS A 900 12.21 -20.31 66.33
N LEU A 901 11.30 -19.69 65.57
CA LEU A 901 11.12 -20.00 64.14
C LEU A 901 12.35 -19.61 63.32
N GLN A 902 13.00 -18.49 63.65
CA GLN A 902 14.23 -18.06 63.01
C GLN A 902 15.39 -19.07 63.17
N SER A 903 15.53 -19.72 64.33
CA SER A 903 16.56 -20.75 64.52
C SER A 903 16.28 -22.04 63.74
N LEU A 904 15.01 -22.41 63.55
CA LEU A 904 14.61 -23.50 62.65
C LEU A 904 15.02 -23.22 61.19
N VAL A 905 14.78 -22.01 60.66
CA VAL A 905 15.21 -21.64 59.30
C VAL A 905 16.74 -21.68 59.18
N CYS A 906 17.48 -21.14 60.16
CA CYS A 906 18.94 -21.22 60.18
C CYS A 906 19.48 -22.66 60.18
N SER A 907 18.77 -23.60 60.84
CA SER A 907 19.17 -25.02 60.88
C SER A 907 19.02 -25.75 59.54
N LYS A 908 18.16 -25.24 58.64
CA LYS A 908 17.72 -25.88 57.38
C LYS A 908 17.20 -27.33 57.53
N LYS A 909 16.87 -27.77 58.75
CA LYS A 909 16.21 -29.06 58.98
C LYS A 909 14.86 -29.08 58.25
N LYS A 910 14.57 -30.20 57.59
CA LYS A 910 13.25 -30.44 57.00
C LYS A 910 12.29 -30.95 58.07
N PHE A 911 11.02 -30.64 57.90
CA PHE A 911 9.92 -31.11 58.72
C PHE A 911 8.70 -31.35 57.82
N ASP A 912 7.80 -32.22 58.25
CA ASP A 912 6.56 -32.48 57.55
C ASP A 912 5.44 -31.56 58.09
N ALA A 913 4.54 -31.15 57.20
CA ALA A 913 3.40 -30.32 57.54
C ALA A 913 2.17 -30.73 56.74
N LYS A 914 0.99 -30.61 57.36
CA LYS A 914 -0.31 -30.94 56.74
C LYS A 914 -0.96 -29.68 56.19
N VAL A 915 -1.33 -29.67 54.91
CA VAL A 915 -2.05 -28.55 54.27
C VAL A 915 -3.53 -28.58 54.65
N TRP A 916 -4.04 -27.40 55.03
CA TRP A 916 -5.43 -27.15 55.43
C TRP A 916 -6.14 -26.12 54.54
N LEU A 917 -5.41 -25.21 53.89
CA LEU A 917 -5.96 -24.24 52.93
C LEU A 917 -5.11 -24.18 51.65
N HIS A 918 -5.77 -24.10 50.50
CA HIS A 918 -5.13 -23.79 49.22
C HIS A 918 -5.60 -22.43 48.70
N LYS A 919 -4.69 -21.45 48.60
CA LYS A 919 -4.91 -20.23 47.80
C LYS A 919 -4.16 -20.32 46.47
N ARG A 920 -4.40 -19.34 45.61
CA ARG A 920 -3.84 -19.23 44.26
C ARG A 920 -2.31 -19.07 44.24
N GLU A 921 -1.78 -18.28 45.18
CA GLU A 921 -0.34 -17.98 45.30
C GLU A 921 0.39 -18.96 46.24
N TYR A 922 -0.23 -19.30 47.38
CA TYR A 922 0.33 -20.13 48.45
C TYR A 922 -0.72 -21.05 49.09
N ALA A 923 -0.27 -22.14 49.71
CA ALA A 923 -1.09 -22.99 50.57
C ALA A 923 -0.71 -22.75 52.04
N VAL A 924 -1.66 -22.86 52.96
CA VAL A 924 -1.43 -22.80 54.41
C VAL A 924 -1.42 -24.22 54.96
N ALA A 925 -0.31 -24.56 55.60
CA ALA A 925 -0.07 -25.80 56.31
C ALA A 925 0.22 -25.55 57.78
N ILE A 926 0.12 -26.60 58.59
CA ILE A 926 0.53 -26.60 59.99
C ILE A 926 1.58 -27.68 60.17
N ALA A 927 2.68 -27.32 60.82
CA ALA A 927 3.72 -28.24 61.25
C ALA A 927 3.57 -28.48 62.75
N GLU A 928 3.58 -29.75 63.16
CA GLU A 928 3.59 -30.17 64.55
C GLU A 928 4.88 -30.96 64.82
N VAL A 929 5.75 -30.43 65.68
CA VAL A 929 7.07 -31.00 65.98
C VAL A 929 7.27 -30.99 67.49
N GLU A 930 7.49 -32.14 68.12
CA GLU A 930 7.82 -32.24 69.57
C GLU A 930 6.83 -31.49 70.50
N LYS A 931 5.51 -31.57 70.21
CA LYS A 931 4.42 -30.80 70.86
C LYS A 931 4.48 -29.27 70.66
N LEU A 932 5.10 -28.82 69.58
CA LEU A 932 5.15 -27.41 69.18
C LEU A 932 4.44 -27.24 67.82
N ALA A 933 3.51 -26.29 67.73
CA ALA A 933 2.73 -26.04 66.53
C ALA A 933 2.95 -24.62 65.98
N PHE A 934 3.06 -24.50 64.65
CA PHE A 934 3.22 -23.22 63.96
C PHE A 934 2.67 -23.26 62.53
N VAL A 935 2.32 -22.07 62.00
CA VAL A 935 1.74 -21.90 60.67
C VAL A 935 2.85 -21.83 59.61
N VAL A 936 2.65 -22.53 58.50
CA VAL A 936 3.63 -22.63 57.41
C VAL A 936 2.97 -22.33 56.06
N CYS A 937 3.46 -21.32 55.36
CA CYS A 937 3.00 -20.98 54.01
C CYS A 937 3.91 -21.63 52.94
N ILE A 938 3.31 -22.48 52.11
CA ILE A 938 3.99 -23.17 50.99
C ILE A 938 3.70 -22.39 49.70
N PRO A 939 4.70 -21.82 49.00
CA PRO A 939 4.48 -21.22 47.70
C PRO A 939 3.96 -22.24 46.69
N VAL A 940 2.81 -21.95 46.06
CA VAL A 940 2.25 -22.75 44.96
C VAL A 940 2.71 -22.15 43.63
N ARG A 941 2.67 -20.81 43.50
CA ARG A 941 3.28 -20.07 42.40
C ARG A 941 4.77 -19.87 42.67
N ILE A 942 5.63 -20.63 41.98
CA ILE A 942 7.07 -20.64 42.21
C ILE A 942 7.88 -19.52 41.51
N HIS A 943 7.29 -18.82 40.53
CA HIS A 943 7.99 -17.81 39.72
C HIS A 943 6.98 -16.74 39.22
N PRO A 944 7.35 -15.44 39.11
CA PRO A 944 6.43 -14.37 38.69
C PRO A 944 5.68 -14.66 37.38
N ASN A 945 6.38 -15.24 36.39
CA ASN A 945 5.86 -15.61 35.07
C ASN A 945 4.99 -16.89 35.05
N VAL A 946 4.66 -17.48 36.21
CA VAL A 946 3.67 -18.56 36.33
C VAL A 946 2.32 -17.95 36.69
N ASN A 947 1.24 -18.51 36.15
CA ASN A 947 -0.12 -18.30 36.62
C ASN A 947 -0.75 -19.65 37.01
N ILE A 948 -1.73 -19.61 37.93
CA ILE A 948 -2.50 -20.75 38.43
C ILE A 948 -3.98 -20.34 38.49
N ILE A 949 -4.86 -20.99 37.71
CA ILE A 949 -6.26 -20.62 37.48
C ILE A 949 -7.23 -21.63 38.14
N SER A 950 -6.76 -22.84 38.45
CA SER A 950 -7.51 -23.78 39.28
C SER A 950 -6.59 -24.66 40.11
N ALA A 951 -6.61 -24.46 41.44
CA ALA A 951 -6.06 -25.40 42.40
C ALA A 951 -7.10 -26.50 42.66
N LYS A 952 -7.20 -27.48 41.75
CA LYS A 952 -7.88 -28.74 42.08
C LYS A 952 -6.94 -29.56 42.98
N SER A 953 -7.47 -30.05 44.10
CA SER A 953 -6.80 -31.02 44.96
C SER A 953 -6.78 -32.38 44.28
N ASP A 954 -5.59 -32.85 43.90
CA ASP A 954 -5.35 -34.24 43.52
C ASP A 954 -5.42 -35.09 44.81
N GLY A 955 -6.58 -35.70 45.08
CA GLY A 955 -6.85 -36.28 46.39
C GLY A 955 -6.10 -37.59 46.68
N ASN A 956 -5.22 -37.57 47.69
CA ASN A 956 -5.33 -38.48 48.86
C ASN A 956 -4.29 -38.21 49.96
N ASP A 957 -3.27 -37.38 49.74
CA ASP A 957 -2.28 -37.06 50.77
C ASP A 957 -2.01 -35.54 50.85
N ASN A 958 -2.24 -34.98 52.03
CA ASN A 958 -2.08 -33.55 52.34
C ASN A 958 -0.76 -33.24 53.06
N HIS A 959 0.11 -34.24 53.28
CA HIS A 959 1.40 -34.05 53.95
C HIS A 959 2.50 -33.66 52.95
N TYR A 960 3.29 -32.67 53.32
CA TYR A 960 4.40 -32.16 52.51
C TYR A 960 5.66 -32.04 53.34
N THR A 961 6.78 -32.56 52.84
CA THR A 961 8.10 -32.38 53.46
C THR A 961 8.66 -31.01 53.05
N ILE A 962 8.62 -30.07 54.00
CA ILE A 962 8.97 -28.67 53.77
C ILE A 962 10.46 -28.44 54.04
N THR A 963 11.09 -27.65 53.16
CA THR A 963 12.39 -27.03 53.43
C THR A 963 12.16 -25.57 53.84
N PRO A 964 12.46 -25.17 55.09
CA PRO A 964 12.27 -23.78 55.51
C PRO A 964 13.19 -22.81 54.75
N LYS A 965 12.67 -21.62 54.39
CA LYS A 965 13.39 -20.61 53.59
C LYS A 965 13.40 -19.22 54.23
N LEU A 966 12.31 -18.80 54.87
CA LEU A 966 12.12 -17.44 55.43
C LEU A 966 11.13 -17.47 56.63
N VAL A 967 11.19 -16.47 57.49
CA VAL A 967 10.19 -16.22 58.56
C VAL A 967 9.47 -14.90 58.27
N ALA A 968 8.17 -14.85 58.55
CA ALA A 968 7.31 -13.69 58.40
C ALA A 968 6.49 -13.52 59.71
N GLY A 969 7.09 -12.90 60.73
CA GLY A 969 6.52 -12.87 62.08
C GLY A 969 6.39 -14.28 62.66
N ASN A 970 5.15 -14.71 62.95
CA ASN A 970 4.86 -16.05 63.47
C ASN A 970 4.65 -17.12 62.36
N ILE A 971 4.84 -16.78 61.09
CA ILE A 971 4.69 -17.70 59.95
C ILE A 971 6.06 -18.13 59.42
N VAL A 972 6.24 -19.41 59.10
CA VAL A 972 7.38 -19.89 58.30
C VAL A 972 6.98 -19.97 56.83
N ILE A 973 7.84 -19.49 55.93
CA ILE A 973 7.69 -19.69 54.49
C ILE A 973 8.74 -20.72 54.06
N GLY A 974 8.29 -21.79 53.42
CA GLY A 974 9.16 -22.92 53.03
C GLY A 974 8.65 -23.62 51.78
N THR A 975 9.56 -24.24 51.02
CA THR A 975 9.23 -24.90 49.76
C THR A 975 9.18 -26.42 49.90
N ALA A 976 8.11 -27.03 49.39
CA ALA A 976 7.91 -28.47 49.36
C ALA A 976 8.55 -29.09 48.11
N MET A 977 9.13 -30.28 48.25
CA MET A 977 9.76 -31.00 47.14
C MET A 977 8.75 -31.36 46.03
N GLU A 978 7.50 -31.57 46.42
CA GLU A 978 6.39 -32.03 45.59
C GLU A 978 5.97 -30.95 44.60
N THR A 979 5.94 -29.69 45.06
CA THR A 979 5.73 -28.52 44.19
C THR A 979 6.87 -28.38 43.18
N LEU A 980 8.13 -28.62 43.56
CA LEU A 980 9.27 -28.56 42.65
C LEU A 980 9.26 -29.69 41.60
N LYS A 981 8.78 -30.89 41.97
CA LYS A 981 8.53 -32.00 41.04
C LYS A 981 7.42 -31.63 40.03
N LYS A 982 6.32 -31.00 40.49
CA LYS A 982 5.15 -30.61 39.66
C LYS A 982 5.49 -29.61 38.54
N TYR A 983 6.63 -28.91 38.63
CA TYR A 983 7.14 -27.99 37.60
C TYR A 983 8.39 -28.50 36.83
N GLU A 984 8.73 -29.80 36.94
CA GLU A 984 9.92 -30.44 36.31
C GLU A 984 11.30 -29.87 36.75
N LEU A 985 11.41 -29.24 37.93
CA LEU A 985 12.62 -28.51 38.33
C LEU A 985 13.67 -29.33 39.11
N THR A 986 13.37 -30.57 39.47
CA THR A 986 14.27 -31.40 40.28
C THR A 986 15.45 -31.97 39.48
N HIS A 987 16.63 -31.35 39.66
CA HIS A 987 17.97 -31.85 39.34
C HIS A 987 18.18 -32.67 38.04
N ARG A 988 18.56 -31.96 36.95
CA ARG A 988 19.69 -32.40 36.13
C ARG A 988 20.94 -31.62 36.53
N LYS A 989 21.86 -32.27 37.26
CA LYS A 989 23.14 -31.68 37.67
C LYS A 989 24.01 -31.43 36.42
N PHE A 990 24.15 -30.16 36.01
CA PHE A 990 25.14 -29.75 35.03
C PHE A 990 26.54 -29.78 35.65
N LYS A 991 27.20 -30.95 35.60
CA LYS A 991 28.66 -31.03 35.69
C LYS A 991 29.25 -30.68 34.32
N THR A 992 30.09 -29.65 34.27
CA THR A 992 31.18 -29.53 33.30
C THR A 992 32.18 -30.70 33.49
N PRO A 993 33.01 -31.07 32.49
CA PRO A 993 33.47 -30.27 31.35
C PRO A 993 33.08 -30.81 29.96
N VAL A 994 33.67 -30.20 28.93
CA VAL A 994 33.49 -30.56 27.52
C VAL A 994 33.98 -31.99 27.23
N LYS A 995 33.06 -32.87 26.86
CA LYS A 995 33.32 -33.92 25.84
C LYS A 995 32.22 -33.84 24.80
N ALA A 996 32.60 -33.58 23.55
CA ALA A 996 31.64 -33.45 22.47
C ALA A 996 31.01 -34.81 22.14
N ALA A 997 29.68 -34.93 22.32
CA ALA A 997 28.93 -36.02 21.73
C ALA A 997 29.05 -35.92 20.21
N VAL A 998 29.87 -36.78 19.59
CA VAL A 998 30.18 -36.74 18.16
C VAL A 998 28.93 -37.12 17.37
N LYS A 999 28.11 -36.12 17.03
CA LYS A 999 27.06 -36.25 16.02
C LYS A 999 27.71 -36.69 14.71
N LYS A 1000 27.62 -37.99 14.40
CA LYS A 1000 28.07 -38.58 13.13
C LYS A 1000 27.34 -37.86 11.99
N LYS A 1001 28.01 -36.90 11.34
CA LYS A 1001 27.47 -36.10 10.24
C LYS A 1001 26.86 -37.02 9.18
N LEU A 1002 25.60 -36.81 8.83
CA LEU A 1002 24.92 -37.59 7.80
C LEU A 1002 25.71 -37.52 6.47
N LYS A 1003 25.87 -38.69 5.84
CA LYS A 1003 26.56 -38.84 4.55
C LYS A 1003 25.53 -38.97 3.43
N GLN A 1004 25.87 -38.43 2.27
CA GLN A 1004 25.05 -38.56 1.07
C GLN A 1004 25.13 -40.00 0.54
N PHE A 1005 24.04 -40.48 -0.06
CA PHE A 1005 23.86 -41.84 -0.58
C PHE A 1005 23.93 -42.95 0.50
N SER A 1006 23.91 -42.60 1.79
CA SER A 1006 23.73 -43.53 2.90
C SER A 1006 22.25 -43.70 3.25
N ILE A 1007 21.89 -44.90 3.73
CA ILE A 1007 20.56 -45.23 4.24
C ILE A 1007 20.50 -44.88 5.72
N TYR A 1008 19.39 -44.30 6.16
CA TYR A 1008 19.10 -43.96 7.55
C TYR A 1008 17.65 -44.29 7.90
N THR A 1009 17.42 -44.75 9.13
CA THR A 1009 16.09 -44.89 9.69
C THR A 1009 15.60 -43.52 10.16
N ALA A 1010 14.55 -42.99 9.54
CA ALA A 1010 13.98 -41.68 9.82
C ALA A 1010 12.55 -41.80 10.38
N LYS A 1011 12.15 -40.89 11.27
CA LYS A 1011 10.80 -40.85 11.87
C LYS A 1011 9.87 -39.94 11.07
N VAL A 1012 8.70 -40.45 10.69
CA VAL A 1012 7.70 -39.70 9.91
C VAL A 1012 6.98 -38.70 10.83
N LYS A 1013 7.16 -37.39 10.61
CA LYS A 1013 6.49 -36.34 11.41
C LYS A 1013 5.09 -36.01 10.88
N GLY A 1014 4.98 -35.73 9.59
CA GLY A 1014 3.75 -35.21 8.99
C GLY A 1014 3.92 -34.78 7.54
N MET A 1015 2.94 -34.04 7.03
CA MET A 1015 2.99 -33.44 5.69
C MET A 1015 3.99 -32.27 5.67
N TRP A 1016 4.67 -32.07 4.55
CA TRP A 1016 5.59 -30.95 4.35
C TRP A 1016 4.83 -29.61 4.32
N SER A 1017 5.35 -28.61 5.03
CA SER A 1017 4.69 -27.30 5.21
C SER A 1017 5.63 -26.09 5.05
N ARG A 1018 6.84 -26.31 4.51
CA ARG A 1018 7.96 -25.34 4.60
C ARG A 1018 8.36 -24.64 3.29
N ASP A 1019 7.76 -25.03 2.15
CA ASP A 1019 7.93 -24.48 0.79
C ASP A 1019 6.59 -24.58 0.02
N ASP A 1020 6.49 -23.96 -1.17
CA ASP A 1020 5.36 -24.08 -2.12
C ASP A 1020 5.15 -25.51 -2.73
N LEU A 1021 5.71 -26.56 -2.12
CA LEU A 1021 5.71 -27.93 -2.63
C LEU A 1021 4.81 -28.78 -1.73
N TYR A 1022 3.63 -29.15 -2.22
CA TYR A 1022 2.55 -29.70 -1.40
C TYR A 1022 2.61 -31.24 -1.30
N ASN A 1023 3.31 -31.90 -2.21
CA ASN A 1023 3.27 -33.35 -2.38
C ASN A 1023 4.43 -34.09 -1.68
N ALA A 1024 4.73 -33.71 -0.44
CA ALA A 1024 5.86 -34.26 0.30
C ALA A 1024 5.59 -34.53 1.79
N VAL A 1025 6.44 -35.39 2.37
CA VAL A 1025 6.44 -35.80 3.78
C VAL A 1025 7.68 -35.23 4.49
N GLU A 1026 7.49 -34.72 5.71
CA GLU A 1026 8.57 -34.30 6.60
C GLU A 1026 9.05 -35.46 7.48
N LEU A 1027 10.37 -35.65 7.49
CA LEU A 1027 11.07 -36.70 8.23
C LEU A 1027 12.05 -36.10 9.25
N GLU A 1028 12.20 -36.76 10.39
CA GLU A 1028 13.22 -36.51 11.40
C GLU A 1028 14.32 -37.58 11.29
N LEU A 1029 15.56 -37.15 11.02
CA LEU A 1029 16.71 -38.02 10.84
C LEU A 1029 17.48 -38.22 12.17
N PRO A 1030 18.31 -39.28 12.32
CA PRO A 1030 18.93 -39.64 13.60
C PRO A 1030 19.83 -38.60 14.27
N ASP A 1031 20.31 -37.57 13.55
CA ASP A 1031 21.10 -36.47 14.11
C ASP A 1031 20.24 -35.27 14.57
N GLY A 1032 18.92 -35.36 14.40
CA GLY A 1032 17.95 -34.28 14.62
C GLY A 1032 17.76 -33.34 13.42
N SER A 1033 18.34 -33.66 12.24
CA SER A 1033 18.10 -32.88 11.02
C SER A 1033 16.79 -33.26 10.32
N ILE A 1034 16.33 -32.36 9.45
CA ILE A 1034 15.08 -32.52 8.71
C ILE A 1034 15.36 -33.20 7.36
N GLY A 1035 14.58 -34.22 7.03
CA GLY A 1035 14.49 -34.83 5.71
C GLY A 1035 13.18 -34.48 5.00
N ARG A 1036 13.21 -34.44 3.67
CA ARG A 1036 12.03 -34.34 2.80
C ARG A 1036 11.96 -35.56 1.90
N LEU A 1037 10.79 -36.20 1.85
CA LEU A 1037 10.48 -37.29 0.93
C LEU A 1037 9.28 -36.87 0.07
N HIS A 1038 9.52 -36.57 -1.22
CA HIS A 1038 8.48 -36.22 -2.19
C HIS A 1038 7.75 -37.48 -2.68
N ALA A 1039 6.47 -37.35 -3.07
CA ALA A 1039 5.64 -38.46 -3.54
C ALA A 1039 6.29 -39.24 -4.71
N SER A 1040 6.96 -38.56 -5.64
CA SER A 1040 7.69 -39.20 -6.76
C SER A 1040 8.82 -40.15 -6.33
N GLU A 1041 9.26 -40.10 -5.08
CA GLU A 1041 10.34 -40.91 -4.51
C GLU A 1041 9.82 -41.93 -3.46
N PHE A 1042 8.49 -42.08 -3.35
CA PHE A 1042 7.89 -43.28 -2.77
C PHE A 1042 8.16 -44.49 -3.68
N ASP A 1043 8.05 -45.69 -3.13
CA ASP A 1043 8.18 -46.92 -3.93
C ASP A 1043 7.02 -47.09 -4.92
N GLU A 1044 7.32 -47.67 -6.08
CA GLU A 1044 6.39 -47.78 -7.21
C GLU A 1044 5.24 -48.75 -6.92
N SER A 1045 5.48 -49.79 -6.10
CA SER A 1045 4.41 -50.66 -5.59
C SER A 1045 3.38 -49.90 -4.75
N PHE A 1046 3.82 -48.93 -3.93
CA PHE A 1046 2.96 -48.10 -3.11
C PHE A 1046 2.24 -47.02 -3.93
N LEU A 1047 2.93 -46.41 -4.90
CA LEU A 1047 2.34 -45.41 -5.80
C LEU A 1047 1.22 -45.96 -6.68
N ASN A 1048 1.17 -47.26 -6.94
CA ASN A 1048 0.11 -47.89 -7.74
C ASN A 1048 -1.09 -48.38 -6.91
N GLN A 1049 -1.03 -48.28 -5.57
CA GLN A 1049 -2.11 -48.69 -4.65
C GLN A 1049 -3.04 -47.56 -4.20
N THR A 1050 -2.82 -46.31 -4.61
CA THR A 1050 -3.58 -45.16 -4.09
C THR A 1050 -3.51 -43.93 -5.00
N SER A 1051 -4.64 -43.26 -5.16
CA SER A 1051 -4.76 -41.95 -5.81
C SER A 1051 -4.15 -40.83 -4.97
N HIS A 1052 -4.16 -40.88 -3.63
CA HIS A 1052 -3.62 -39.81 -2.76
C HIS A 1052 -2.43 -40.31 -1.92
N PRO A 1053 -1.26 -40.55 -2.56
CA PRO A 1053 -0.16 -41.28 -1.93
C PRO A 1053 0.35 -40.64 -0.64
N VAL A 1054 0.50 -39.32 -0.58
CA VAL A 1054 0.99 -38.62 0.64
C VAL A 1054 0.02 -38.80 1.81
N GLN A 1055 -1.29 -38.67 1.57
CA GLN A 1055 -2.31 -38.87 2.60
C GLN A 1055 -2.34 -40.32 3.08
N SER A 1056 -2.34 -41.29 2.16
CA SER A 1056 -2.31 -42.72 2.49
C SER A 1056 -1.04 -43.13 3.24
N PHE A 1057 0.12 -42.55 2.89
CA PHE A 1057 1.40 -42.82 3.55
C PHE A 1057 1.37 -42.31 4.99
N LEU A 1058 0.88 -41.08 5.21
CA LEU A 1058 0.73 -40.52 6.56
C LEU A 1058 -0.30 -41.30 7.39
N LYS A 1059 -1.46 -41.67 6.85
CA LYS A 1059 -2.45 -42.52 7.53
C LYS A 1059 -1.84 -43.86 7.99
N LYS A 1060 -1.00 -44.51 7.17
CA LYS A 1060 -0.36 -45.80 7.52
C LYS A 1060 0.89 -45.67 8.41
N ARG A 1061 1.67 -44.57 8.30
CA ARG A 1061 3.05 -44.46 8.86
C ARG A 1061 3.38 -43.21 9.69
N LYS A 1062 2.45 -42.29 9.98
CA LYS A 1062 2.70 -41.14 10.89
C LYS A 1062 3.27 -41.60 12.24
N ASN A 1063 4.27 -40.88 12.75
CA ASN A 1063 5.07 -41.19 13.95
C ASN A 1063 5.88 -42.51 13.94
N LYS A 1064 5.73 -43.37 12.92
CA LYS A 1064 6.54 -44.59 12.75
C LYS A 1064 7.88 -44.27 12.08
N THR A 1065 8.81 -45.21 12.15
CA THR A 1065 10.11 -45.15 11.47
C THR A 1065 10.06 -45.78 10.07
N VAL A 1066 10.88 -45.25 9.16
CA VAL A 1066 11.06 -45.75 7.79
C VAL A 1066 12.54 -45.65 7.38
N ASN A 1067 13.03 -46.62 6.63
CA ASN A 1067 14.38 -46.56 6.06
C ASN A 1067 14.36 -45.74 4.77
N VAL A 1068 15.20 -44.71 4.71
CA VAL A 1068 15.31 -43.78 3.57
C VAL A 1068 16.77 -43.56 3.20
N LYS A 1069 17.05 -43.32 1.91
CA LYS A 1069 18.40 -42.97 1.44
C LYS A 1069 18.48 -41.49 1.13
N ILE A 1070 19.51 -40.81 1.61
CA ILE A 1070 19.70 -39.38 1.33
C ILE A 1070 20.26 -39.22 -0.08
N ILE A 1071 19.46 -38.72 -1.03
CA ILE A 1071 19.88 -38.57 -2.42
C ILE A 1071 20.75 -37.32 -2.62
N CYS A 1072 20.43 -36.21 -1.94
CA CYS A 1072 21.31 -35.04 -1.86
C CYS A 1072 20.98 -34.14 -0.65
N PHE A 1073 21.89 -33.21 -0.35
CA PHE A 1073 21.63 -32.14 0.62
C PHE A 1073 21.28 -30.84 -0.09
N THR A 1074 20.04 -30.39 0.05
CA THR A 1074 19.58 -29.10 -0.46
C THR A 1074 19.77 -28.00 0.60
N LYS A 1075 19.98 -26.75 0.15
CA LYS A 1075 20.03 -25.57 1.03
C LYS A 1075 18.67 -24.89 1.00
N LEU A 1076 17.82 -25.19 1.98
CA LEU A 1076 16.50 -24.61 2.14
C LEU A 1076 16.64 -23.13 2.55
N LYS A 1077 16.54 -22.23 1.57
CA LYS A 1077 16.60 -20.78 1.75
C LYS A 1077 15.25 -20.25 2.22
N GLN A 1078 14.91 -20.48 3.48
CA GLN A 1078 13.69 -19.94 4.07
C GLN A 1078 13.79 -18.40 4.11
N LYS A 1079 12.98 -17.73 3.30
CA LYS A 1079 12.74 -16.29 3.39
C LYS A 1079 11.88 -16.04 4.63
N MET A 1080 12.48 -16.07 5.80
CA MET A 1080 11.84 -15.47 6.96
C MET A 1080 11.73 -13.97 6.68
N GLU A 1081 10.53 -13.42 6.83
CA GLU A 1081 10.41 -11.98 7.04
C GLU A 1081 11.26 -11.64 8.27
N LYS A 1082 12.11 -10.62 8.18
CA LYS A 1082 12.69 -10.02 9.39
C LYS A 1082 11.52 -9.39 10.14
N MET A 1083 10.90 -10.14 11.05
CA MET A 1083 9.80 -9.65 11.89
C MET A 1083 10.35 -8.58 12.82
N ASP A 1084 10.32 -7.34 12.35
CA ASP A 1084 10.38 -6.15 13.17
C ASP A 1084 9.08 -6.12 13.99
N LEU A 1085 9.12 -6.73 15.19
CA LEU A 1085 7.98 -7.09 16.05
C LEU A 1085 7.35 -5.86 16.73
N SER A 1086 6.96 -4.87 15.92
CA SER A 1086 6.84 -3.49 16.39
C SER A 1086 5.80 -2.65 15.63
N LYS A 1087 5.10 -3.27 14.66
CA LYS A 1087 3.83 -2.81 14.08
C LYS A 1087 2.94 -4.06 13.84
N PRO A 1088 1.65 -4.06 14.25
CA PRO A 1088 0.78 -5.24 14.14
C PRO A 1088 0.36 -5.53 12.69
N LYS A 1089 -0.05 -6.77 12.39
CA LYS A 1089 -0.45 -7.15 11.02
C LYS A 1089 -1.94 -6.87 10.78
N GLY A 1090 -2.21 -5.89 9.91
CA GLY A 1090 -3.50 -5.67 9.25
C GLY A 1090 -3.34 -5.83 7.74
N LYS A 1091 -4.35 -6.38 7.05
CA LYS A 1091 -4.23 -6.87 5.65
C LYS A 1091 -3.71 -5.79 4.66
N GLY A 1092 -2.44 -5.89 4.30
CA GLY A 1092 -1.78 -5.10 3.25
C GLY A 1092 -0.32 -5.54 3.08
N VAL A 1093 0.05 -6.02 1.89
CA VAL A 1093 1.34 -6.71 1.66
C VAL A 1093 2.50 -5.71 1.62
N GLN A 1094 3.24 -5.60 2.73
CA GLN A 1094 4.51 -4.86 2.76
C GLN A 1094 5.70 -5.77 2.38
N LYS A 1095 6.60 -5.26 1.53
CA LYS A 1095 7.88 -5.91 1.23
C LYS A 1095 8.85 -5.71 2.41
N GLY A 1096 8.74 -6.53 3.45
CA GLY A 1096 9.76 -6.58 4.50
C GLY A 1096 11.14 -7.02 3.96
N GLU A 1097 12.21 -6.58 4.62
CA GLU A 1097 13.56 -7.10 4.39
C GLU A 1097 13.62 -8.58 4.74
N LYS A 1098 14.31 -9.37 3.91
CA LYS A 1098 14.25 -10.83 3.95
C LYS A 1098 15.55 -11.40 4.49
N MET A 1099 15.55 -11.75 5.78
CA MET A 1099 16.64 -12.51 6.36
C MET A 1099 16.52 -13.97 5.91
N VAL A 1100 17.42 -14.39 5.01
CA VAL A 1100 17.37 -15.74 4.44
C VAL A 1100 18.08 -16.71 5.37
N VAL A 1101 17.30 -17.41 6.20
CA VAL A 1101 17.81 -18.53 7.00
C VAL A 1101 18.06 -19.71 6.07
N VAL A 1102 19.30 -20.23 6.09
CA VAL A 1102 19.75 -21.29 5.17
C VAL A 1102 19.87 -22.62 5.91
N THR A 1103 18.75 -23.30 6.08
CA THR A 1103 18.70 -24.62 6.72
C THR A 1103 19.22 -25.69 5.75
N ARG A 1104 20.05 -26.62 6.22
CA ARG A 1104 20.45 -27.81 5.45
C ARG A 1104 19.32 -28.83 5.51
N LEU A 1105 18.76 -29.15 4.36
CA LEU A 1105 17.70 -30.14 4.16
C LEU A 1105 18.30 -31.39 3.51
N SER A 1106 17.82 -32.56 3.92
CA SER A 1106 18.16 -33.84 3.28
C SER A 1106 17.02 -34.24 2.34
N GLU A 1107 17.26 -34.29 1.02
CA GLU A 1107 16.32 -34.93 0.10
C GLU A 1107 16.45 -36.45 0.26
N CYS A 1108 15.34 -37.14 0.43
CA CYS A 1108 15.28 -38.57 0.74
C CYS A 1108 14.50 -39.34 -0.34
N THR A 1109 14.84 -40.62 -0.53
CA THR A 1109 14.10 -41.57 -1.36
C THR A 1109 13.76 -42.86 -0.62
N MET A 1110 12.65 -43.48 -1.02
CA MET A 1110 12.19 -44.80 -0.61
C MET A 1110 12.03 -45.78 -1.80
N LYS A 1111 12.40 -45.40 -3.03
CA LYS A 1111 12.39 -46.34 -4.16
C LYS A 1111 13.34 -47.50 -3.92
N THR A 1112 12.84 -48.72 -4.02
CA THR A 1112 13.59 -49.98 -3.85
C THR A 1112 14.89 -50.01 -4.66
N TRP A 1113 14.85 -49.69 -5.96
CA TRP A 1113 16.07 -49.68 -6.79
C TRP A 1113 17.09 -48.62 -6.33
N LYS A 1114 16.65 -47.42 -5.95
CA LYS A 1114 17.55 -46.38 -5.40
C LYS A 1114 18.12 -46.75 -4.05
N LEU A 1115 17.35 -47.44 -3.20
CA LEU A 1115 17.82 -47.98 -1.92
C LEU A 1115 18.97 -48.97 -2.15
N ASN A 1116 18.80 -49.91 -3.08
CA ASN A 1116 19.74 -51.00 -3.33
C ASN A 1116 20.99 -50.61 -4.15
N GLU A 1117 20.91 -49.58 -5.01
CA GLU A 1117 22.02 -49.13 -5.86
C GLU A 1117 23.28 -48.73 -5.04
N THR A 1118 24.39 -49.42 -5.25
CA THR A 1118 25.66 -49.20 -4.54
C THR A 1118 26.46 -48.01 -5.09
N LYS A 1119 26.23 -47.62 -6.35
CA LYS A 1119 26.96 -46.55 -7.04
C LYS A 1119 26.57 -45.16 -6.50
N ARG A 1120 27.49 -44.53 -5.78
CA ARG A 1120 27.33 -43.19 -5.17
C ARG A 1120 27.43 -42.03 -6.18
N LYS A 1121 26.66 -42.07 -7.28
CA LYS A 1121 26.63 -41.04 -8.33
C LYS A 1121 25.35 -40.20 -8.26
N GLN A 1122 25.51 -38.87 -8.19
CA GLN A 1122 24.39 -37.91 -8.14
C GLN A 1122 23.46 -38.01 -9.35
N SER A 1123 24.00 -38.32 -10.53
CA SER A 1123 23.25 -38.48 -11.78
C SER A 1123 22.34 -39.71 -11.81
N LEU A 1124 22.60 -40.74 -10.98
CA LEU A 1124 21.78 -41.95 -10.89
C LEU A 1124 20.74 -41.85 -9.76
N LEU A 1125 21.14 -41.35 -8.59
CA LEU A 1125 20.30 -41.35 -7.39
C LEU A 1125 19.43 -40.09 -7.23
N GLY A 1126 19.77 -38.98 -7.91
CA GLY A 1126 19.05 -37.72 -7.83
C GLY A 1126 17.66 -37.71 -8.51
N TYR A 1127 17.04 -36.54 -8.54
CA TYR A 1127 15.84 -36.28 -9.36
C TYR A 1127 16.23 -36.11 -10.85
N PRO A 1128 15.39 -36.52 -11.82
CA PRO A 1128 15.65 -36.35 -13.26
C PRO A 1128 15.90 -34.89 -13.68
N GLN A 1129 16.89 -34.68 -14.56
CA GLN A 1129 17.30 -33.34 -15.04
C GLN A 1129 16.64 -32.91 -16.36
N SER A 1130 15.97 -33.86 -17.02
CA SER A 1130 15.23 -33.78 -18.28
C SER A 1130 14.14 -34.85 -18.29
N TYR A 1131 13.10 -34.64 -19.10
CA TYR A 1131 12.09 -35.62 -19.47
C TYR A 1131 11.98 -35.63 -20.99
N THR A 1132 11.69 -36.78 -21.60
CA THR A 1132 11.53 -36.92 -23.05
C THR A 1132 10.10 -36.59 -23.47
N HIS A 1133 9.95 -35.94 -24.63
CA HIS A 1133 8.64 -35.78 -25.27
C HIS A 1133 8.03 -37.16 -25.54
N GLY A 1134 6.72 -37.31 -25.31
CA GLY A 1134 5.98 -38.57 -25.42
C GLY A 1134 6.07 -39.48 -24.19
N SER A 1135 6.90 -39.17 -23.18
CA SER A 1135 6.98 -40.02 -21.96
C SER A 1135 5.76 -39.85 -21.06
N LEU A 1136 5.21 -40.98 -20.59
CA LEU A 1136 4.19 -41.04 -19.54
C LEU A 1136 4.88 -41.02 -18.16
N ILE A 1137 4.48 -40.10 -17.29
CA ILE A 1137 5.06 -39.95 -15.95
C ILE A 1137 3.98 -39.70 -14.89
N PRO A 1138 4.18 -40.18 -13.64
CA PRO A 1138 3.28 -39.88 -12.54
C PRO A 1138 3.46 -38.42 -12.08
N VAL A 1139 2.35 -37.72 -11.89
CA VAL A 1139 2.30 -36.31 -11.49
C VAL A 1139 1.25 -36.09 -10.41
N PHE A 1140 1.42 -35.08 -9.56
CA PHE A 1140 0.59 -34.89 -8.37
C PHE A 1140 -0.11 -33.52 -8.40
N VAL A 1141 -1.43 -33.47 -8.20
CA VAL A 1141 -2.24 -32.25 -8.34
C VAL A 1141 -1.87 -31.20 -7.28
N CYS A 1142 -1.63 -29.96 -7.73
CA CYS A 1142 -1.20 -28.83 -6.89
C CYS A 1142 -2.39 -27.98 -6.42
N LYS A 1143 -2.39 -27.59 -5.14
CA LYS A 1143 -3.43 -26.72 -4.57
C LYS A 1143 -3.50 -25.35 -5.25
N GLY A 1144 -4.64 -25.01 -5.86
CA GLY A 1144 -4.92 -23.67 -6.38
C GLY A 1144 -6.19 -23.63 -7.25
N PRO A 1145 -6.61 -22.44 -7.72
CA PRO A 1145 -7.71 -22.34 -8.67
C PRO A 1145 -7.32 -22.95 -10.02
N HIS A 1146 -8.10 -23.92 -10.50
CA HIS A 1146 -7.83 -24.71 -11.70
C HIS A 1146 -8.44 -24.16 -13.01
N VAL A 1147 -8.96 -22.93 -12.99
CA VAL A 1147 -9.69 -22.27 -14.09
C VAL A 1147 -8.99 -22.46 -15.44
N GLY A 1148 -9.50 -23.40 -16.25
CA GLY A 1148 -8.98 -23.77 -17.57
C GLY A 1148 -7.63 -24.52 -17.60
N VAL A 1149 -6.93 -24.70 -16.46
CA VAL A 1149 -5.64 -25.40 -16.36
C VAL A 1149 -5.46 -26.14 -15.02
N VAL A 1150 -5.26 -27.47 -15.10
CA VAL A 1150 -4.81 -28.28 -13.96
C VAL A 1150 -3.30 -28.09 -13.80
N ARG A 1151 -2.86 -27.84 -12.56
CA ARG A 1151 -1.44 -27.66 -12.22
C ARG A 1151 -0.94 -28.87 -11.46
N VAL A 1152 0.22 -29.40 -11.85
CA VAL A 1152 0.77 -30.63 -11.26
C VAL A 1152 2.24 -30.49 -10.88
N GLU A 1153 2.67 -31.27 -9.89
CA GLU A 1153 4.05 -31.41 -9.41
C GLU A 1153 4.59 -32.76 -9.90
N VAL A 1154 5.75 -32.76 -10.56
CA VAL A 1154 6.41 -34.01 -11.02
C VAL A 1154 7.50 -34.42 -10.03
N SER A 1155 8.28 -33.43 -9.60
CA SER A 1155 9.33 -33.55 -8.58
C SER A 1155 9.66 -32.16 -8.04
N PRO A 1156 10.44 -32.02 -6.94
CA PRO A 1156 10.88 -30.71 -6.43
C PRO A 1156 11.72 -29.85 -7.41
N LEU A 1157 12.06 -30.38 -8.60
CA LEU A 1157 12.72 -29.65 -9.69
C LEU A 1157 11.81 -29.29 -10.87
N TRP A 1158 10.63 -29.93 -11.00
CA TRP A 1158 9.80 -29.90 -12.20
C TRP A 1158 8.30 -29.83 -11.88
N ASN A 1159 7.64 -28.84 -12.47
CA ASN A 1159 6.19 -28.66 -12.43
C ASN A 1159 5.60 -28.93 -13.83
N GLY A 1160 4.34 -29.38 -13.89
CA GLY A 1160 3.59 -29.55 -15.13
C GLY A 1160 2.31 -28.69 -15.17
N ILE A 1161 1.81 -28.45 -16.38
CA ILE A 1161 0.50 -27.87 -16.65
C ILE A 1161 -0.24 -28.77 -17.65
N ILE A 1162 -1.47 -29.13 -17.31
CA ILE A 1162 -2.41 -29.81 -18.20
C ILE A 1162 -3.55 -28.83 -18.48
N ARG A 1163 -3.75 -28.43 -19.74
CA ARG A 1163 -4.84 -27.52 -20.12
C ARG A 1163 -6.18 -28.27 -20.11
N LYS A 1164 -7.32 -27.58 -19.91
CA LYS A 1164 -8.66 -28.19 -19.97
C LYS A 1164 -8.88 -28.99 -21.27
N GLN A 1165 -8.37 -28.47 -22.40
CA GLN A 1165 -8.42 -29.13 -23.72
C GLN A 1165 -7.62 -30.45 -23.81
N ASN A 1166 -6.76 -30.75 -22.83
CA ASN A 1166 -5.89 -31.93 -22.76
C ASN A 1166 -6.35 -32.96 -21.69
N LEU A 1167 -7.48 -32.73 -21.02
CA LEU A 1167 -8.12 -33.68 -20.09
C LEU A 1167 -8.96 -34.69 -20.88
N TYR A 1168 -9.23 -35.89 -20.34
CA TYR A 1168 -10.19 -36.82 -20.98
C TYR A 1168 -11.59 -36.19 -21.09
N ASP A 1169 -12.32 -36.53 -22.15
CA ASP A 1169 -13.65 -35.94 -22.42
C ASP A 1169 -14.71 -36.32 -21.37
N GLU A 1170 -14.50 -37.43 -20.64
CA GLU A 1170 -15.30 -37.80 -19.47
C GLU A 1170 -15.20 -36.78 -18.31
N ASN A 1171 -14.15 -35.95 -18.27
CA ASN A 1171 -13.96 -34.93 -17.25
C ASN A 1171 -14.65 -33.58 -17.57
N LEU A 1172 -15.64 -33.58 -18.48
CA LEU A 1172 -16.25 -32.38 -19.04
C LEU A 1172 -17.79 -32.47 -19.00
N ILE A 1173 -18.39 -32.14 -17.85
CA ILE A 1173 -19.85 -32.24 -17.62
C ILE A 1173 -20.58 -30.94 -18.05
N THR A 1174 -21.75 -31.11 -18.68
CA THR A 1174 -22.67 -30.02 -19.06
C THR A 1174 -23.45 -29.48 -17.85
N ASN A 1175 -23.68 -28.16 -17.81
CA ASN A 1175 -24.40 -27.51 -16.72
C ASN A 1175 -25.93 -27.73 -16.86
N PRO A 1176 -26.61 -28.45 -15.94
CA PRO A 1176 -28.00 -28.87 -16.09
C PRO A 1176 -29.05 -27.74 -15.92
N THR A 1177 -28.62 -26.47 -15.87
CA THR A 1177 -29.51 -25.32 -15.62
C THR A 1177 -29.42 -24.20 -16.66
N ASN A 1178 -28.50 -24.27 -17.65
CA ASN A 1178 -28.36 -23.22 -18.66
C ASN A 1178 -27.59 -23.70 -19.91
N ASP A 1179 -28.32 -23.97 -21.01
CA ASP A 1179 -27.77 -24.47 -22.28
C ASP A 1179 -26.76 -23.52 -22.96
N ALA A 1180 -26.75 -22.23 -22.59
CA ALA A 1180 -25.85 -21.23 -23.15
C ALA A 1180 -24.43 -21.25 -22.55
N SER A 1181 -24.09 -22.18 -21.65
CA SER A 1181 -22.82 -22.19 -20.88
C SER A 1181 -22.10 -23.54 -20.92
N ALA A 1182 -21.12 -23.67 -21.82
CA ALA A 1182 -20.38 -24.91 -22.01
C ALA A 1182 -19.30 -25.18 -20.94
N LEU A 1183 -19.40 -26.37 -20.33
CA LEU A 1183 -18.38 -27.09 -19.55
C LEU A 1183 -18.02 -26.51 -18.17
N VAL A 1184 -18.54 -27.16 -17.12
CA VAL A 1184 -18.04 -27.05 -15.74
C VAL A 1184 -16.62 -27.66 -15.67
N ASP A 1185 -15.79 -27.25 -14.71
CA ASP A 1185 -14.51 -27.92 -14.39
C ASP A 1185 -14.77 -29.02 -13.33
N ILE A 1186 -14.22 -30.22 -13.49
CA ILE A 1186 -14.18 -31.19 -12.37
C ILE A 1186 -13.09 -30.76 -11.39
N ASP A 1187 -13.44 -30.74 -10.10
CA ASP A 1187 -12.51 -30.45 -8.99
C ASP A 1187 -11.56 -31.62 -8.74
N PHE A 1188 -10.40 -31.61 -9.41
CA PHE A 1188 -9.28 -32.50 -9.11
C PHE A 1188 -8.80 -32.32 -7.66
N GLU A 1189 -8.60 -33.43 -6.94
CA GLU A 1189 -8.28 -33.35 -5.51
C GLU A 1189 -6.81 -33.00 -5.27
N THR A 1190 -6.54 -32.12 -4.29
CA THR A 1190 -5.16 -31.71 -3.97
C THR A 1190 -4.32 -32.90 -3.49
N GLY A 1191 -3.26 -33.22 -4.24
CA GLY A 1191 -2.38 -34.36 -3.98
C GLY A 1191 -2.87 -35.70 -4.55
N GLU A 1192 -3.84 -35.66 -5.45
CA GLU A 1192 -4.18 -36.77 -6.36
C GLU A 1192 -3.03 -37.07 -7.34
N LYS A 1193 -2.76 -38.35 -7.60
CA LYS A 1193 -1.79 -38.88 -8.56
C LYS A 1193 -2.48 -39.12 -9.90
N LEU A 1194 -2.08 -38.37 -10.91
CA LEU A 1194 -2.40 -38.61 -12.32
C LEU A 1194 -1.20 -39.26 -13.02
N ILE A 1195 -1.42 -39.87 -14.17
CA ILE A 1195 -0.36 -40.26 -15.12
C ILE A 1195 -0.58 -39.42 -16.37
N ALA A 1196 0.44 -38.67 -16.78
CA ALA A 1196 0.31 -37.68 -17.85
C ALA A 1196 1.49 -37.78 -18.83
N GLN A 1197 1.22 -37.56 -20.11
CA GLN A 1197 2.22 -37.57 -21.18
C GLN A 1197 2.85 -36.19 -21.36
N VAL A 1198 4.18 -36.14 -21.51
CA VAL A 1198 4.93 -34.90 -21.78
C VAL A 1198 4.81 -34.51 -23.25
N ILE A 1199 4.21 -33.35 -23.54
CA ILE A 1199 4.05 -32.79 -24.90
C ILE A 1199 4.87 -31.51 -25.14
N GLY A 1200 5.57 -30.98 -24.14
CA GLY A 1200 6.44 -29.82 -24.32
C GLY A 1200 7.22 -29.42 -23.08
N VAL A 1201 8.20 -28.53 -23.26
CA VAL A 1201 8.99 -27.92 -22.18
C VAL A 1201 8.93 -26.40 -22.31
N ASN A 1202 8.00 -25.77 -21.59
CA ASN A 1202 7.82 -24.32 -21.58
C ASN A 1202 8.72 -23.64 -20.54
N VAL A 1203 9.44 -22.60 -20.96
CA VAL A 1203 10.34 -21.80 -20.10
C VAL A 1203 9.68 -20.46 -19.78
N TYR A 1204 8.85 -20.45 -18.74
CA TYR A 1204 8.20 -19.22 -18.28
C TYR A 1204 9.21 -18.18 -17.76
N LYS A 1205 9.29 -17.02 -18.43
CA LYS A 1205 9.95 -15.80 -17.93
C LYS A 1205 8.98 -15.05 -17.01
N ASN A 1206 9.19 -15.11 -15.69
CA ASN A 1206 8.43 -14.28 -14.75
C ASN A 1206 8.94 -12.83 -14.77
N GLY A 1207 8.07 -11.88 -15.12
CA GLY A 1207 8.40 -10.45 -15.33
C GLY A 1207 8.78 -9.61 -14.09
N ARG A 1208 9.34 -10.21 -13.03
CA ARG A 1208 9.93 -9.49 -11.89
C ARG A 1208 11.22 -10.16 -11.43
N GLY A 1209 12.31 -9.39 -11.37
CA GLY A 1209 13.68 -9.88 -11.53
C GLY A 1209 14.24 -10.87 -10.49
N LYS A 1210 15.26 -11.62 -10.97
CA LYS A 1210 16.22 -12.44 -10.20
C LYS A 1210 15.62 -13.56 -9.34
N SER A 1211 15.04 -14.58 -9.99
CA SER A 1211 15.00 -15.95 -9.44
C SER A 1211 15.12 -17.02 -10.54
N ARG A 1212 15.60 -18.21 -10.19
CA ARG A 1212 15.96 -19.30 -11.12
C ARG A 1212 14.78 -19.71 -12.01
N HIS A 1213 15.06 -20.03 -13.27
CA HIS A 1213 14.11 -20.71 -14.15
C HIS A 1213 13.65 -22.04 -13.52
N ARG A 1214 12.37 -22.15 -13.14
CA ARG A 1214 11.71 -23.45 -12.97
C ARG A 1214 11.29 -23.90 -14.38
N LYS A 1215 11.86 -25.00 -14.86
CA LYS A 1215 11.42 -25.63 -16.11
C LYS A 1215 10.01 -26.17 -15.91
N CYS A 1216 9.10 -25.94 -16.86
CA CYS A 1216 7.72 -26.41 -16.77
C CYS A 1216 7.42 -27.37 -17.93
N LEU A 1217 6.79 -28.50 -17.63
CA LEU A 1217 6.29 -29.41 -18.66
C LEU A 1217 4.89 -28.97 -19.10
N GLU A 1218 4.65 -28.97 -20.40
CA GLU A 1218 3.30 -28.99 -20.97
C GLU A 1218 2.90 -30.45 -21.15
N MET A 1219 1.69 -30.80 -20.71
CA MET A 1219 1.29 -32.20 -20.52
C MET A 1219 -0.14 -32.48 -21.00
N THR A 1220 -0.43 -33.75 -21.30
CA THR A 1220 -1.77 -34.24 -21.67
C THR A 1220 -2.15 -35.50 -20.91
N LEU A 1221 -3.45 -35.69 -20.69
CA LEU A 1221 -4.05 -36.97 -20.29
C LEU A 1221 -4.63 -37.70 -21.52
N LYS A 1222 -5.14 -36.96 -22.51
CA LYS A 1222 -5.56 -37.54 -23.80
C LYS A 1222 -4.38 -38.17 -24.53
N GLU A 1223 -4.54 -39.42 -24.96
CA GLU A 1223 -3.63 -40.10 -25.87
C GLU A 1223 -3.75 -39.53 -27.29
N THR A 1224 -2.62 -39.25 -27.94
CA THR A 1224 -2.63 -38.60 -29.26
C THR A 1224 -2.73 -39.60 -30.41
N ARG A 1225 -3.94 -39.74 -30.99
CA ARG A 1225 -4.25 -39.74 -32.45
C ARG A 1225 -5.64 -40.36 -32.73
N LYS A 1226 -6.71 -39.59 -32.53
CA LYS A 1226 -7.91 -39.70 -33.36
C LYS A 1226 -7.86 -38.64 -34.47
N ILE A 1227 -8.26 -39.02 -35.67
CA ILE A 1227 -8.64 -38.09 -36.74
C ILE A 1227 -10.09 -37.70 -36.47
N PHE A 1228 -10.46 -36.43 -36.67
CA PHE A 1228 -11.85 -36.00 -36.50
C PHE A 1228 -12.68 -36.38 -37.73
N GLU A 1229 -13.83 -37.00 -37.50
CA GLU A 1229 -14.78 -37.38 -38.55
C GLU A 1229 -15.95 -36.40 -38.64
N ARG A 1230 -16.69 -36.45 -39.76
CA ARG A 1230 -17.74 -35.47 -40.09
C ARG A 1230 -19.00 -35.69 -39.24
N GLY A 1231 -18.97 -35.13 -38.03
CA GLY A 1231 -20.03 -35.24 -37.02
C GLY A 1231 -19.50 -35.09 -35.59
N ASP A 1232 -18.17 -35.19 -35.39
CA ASP A 1232 -17.54 -35.09 -34.08
C ASP A 1232 -17.78 -33.74 -33.39
N ARG A 1233 -18.17 -33.80 -32.11
CA ARG A 1233 -18.20 -32.62 -31.22
C ARG A 1233 -16.79 -32.31 -30.73
N VAL A 1234 -16.14 -31.35 -31.40
CA VAL A 1234 -14.79 -30.88 -31.04
C VAL A 1234 -14.80 -29.64 -30.16
N THR A 1235 -13.88 -29.54 -29.20
CA THR A 1235 -13.63 -28.33 -28.40
C THR A 1235 -12.33 -27.67 -28.86
N GLY A 1236 -12.34 -26.34 -28.95
CA GLY A 1236 -11.21 -25.56 -29.45
C GLY A 1236 -11.13 -24.18 -28.79
N ARG A 1237 -9.92 -23.65 -28.70
CA ARG A 1237 -9.65 -22.31 -28.19
C ARG A 1237 -9.74 -21.29 -29.33
N VAL A 1238 -10.48 -20.20 -29.15
CA VAL A 1238 -10.39 -19.03 -30.05
C VAL A 1238 -8.98 -18.45 -30.00
N VAL A 1239 -8.28 -18.48 -31.13
CA VAL A 1239 -6.94 -17.90 -31.32
C VAL A 1239 -7.00 -16.62 -32.16
N GLY A 1240 -7.99 -16.49 -33.04
CA GLY A 1240 -8.25 -15.27 -33.80
C GLY A 1240 -9.72 -15.15 -34.21
N ILE A 1241 -10.14 -13.91 -34.47
CA ILE A 1241 -11.44 -13.59 -35.09
C ILE A 1241 -11.15 -12.64 -36.25
N THR A 1242 -11.46 -13.06 -37.47
CA THR A 1242 -11.46 -12.18 -38.66
C THR A 1242 -12.84 -11.55 -38.81
N GLN A 1243 -12.91 -10.29 -39.25
CA GLN A 1243 -14.19 -9.61 -39.45
C GLN A 1243 -14.71 -9.73 -40.90
N SER A 1244 -13.81 -9.86 -41.88
CA SER A 1244 -14.15 -9.99 -43.31
C SER A 1244 -13.29 -11.08 -43.98
N PRO A 1245 -13.86 -12.25 -44.33
CA PRO A 1245 -15.15 -12.75 -43.86
C PRO A 1245 -15.16 -12.92 -42.32
N SER A 1246 -16.34 -12.91 -41.73
CA SER A 1246 -16.52 -13.17 -40.30
C SER A 1246 -16.19 -14.63 -40.00
N SER A 1247 -15.02 -14.87 -39.41
CA SER A 1247 -14.56 -16.22 -39.08
C SER A 1247 -13.87 -16.29 -37.72
N VAL A 1248 -14.10 -17.39 -37.00
CA VAL A 1248 -13.49 -17.68 -35.71
C VAL A 1248 -12.47 -18.81 -35.89
N ILE A 1249 -11.19 -18.50 -35.73
CA ILE A 1249 -10.10 -19.46 -35.83
C ILE A 1249 -9.94 -20.16 -34.49
N LEU A 1250 -10.21 -21.46 -34.47
CA LEU A 1250 -10.10 -22.35 -33.32
C LEU A 1250 -8.83 -23.21 -33.40
N GLU A 1251 -8.07 -23.26 -32.31
CA GLU A 1251 -7.00 -24.24 -32.10
C GLU A 1251 -7.56 -25.43 -31.32
N LEU A 1252 -7.54 -26.62 -31.93
CA LEU A 1252 -8.15 -27.84 -31.41
C LEU A 1252 -7.22 -28.62 -30.47
N THR A 1253 -7.77 -29.61 -29.76
CA THR A 1253 -7.05 -30.46 -28.79
C THR A 1253 -5.85 -31.23 -29.36
N ASN A 1254 -5.76 -31.38 -30.69
CA ASN A 1254 -4.70 -32.07 -31.41
C ASN A 1254 -3.73 -31.10 -32.14
N ASN A 1255 -3.73 -29.81 -31.79
CA ASN A 1255 -2.99 -28.72 -32.42
C ASN A 1255 -3.33 -28.44 -33.90
N GLN A 1256 -4.40 -29.02 -34.45
CA GLN A 1256 -4.95 -28.57 -35.73
C GLN A 1256 -5.71 -27.25 -35.55
N ARG A 1257 -5.83 -26.48 -36.64
CA ARG A 1257 -6.65 -25.26 -36.68
C ARG A 1257 -7.93 -25.52 -37.47
N ALA A 1258 -9.07 -25.28 -36.84
CA ALA A 1258 -10.37 -25.17 -37.51
C ALA A 1258 -10.72 -23.70 -37.71
N VAL A 1259 -11.56 -23.41 -38.71
CA VAL A 1259 -12.07 -22.06 -38.98
C VAL A 1259 -13.58 -22.15 -39.07
N LEU A 1260 -14.28 -21.53 -38.12
CA LEU A 1260 -15.72 -21.34 -38.18
C LEU A 1260 -16.01 -20.03 -38.92
N THR A 1261 -16.14 -20.10 -40.24
CA THR A 1261 -16.80 -19.04 -41.02
C THR A 1261 -18.31 -19.06 -40.77
N LEU A 1262 -18.96 -17.89 -40.71
CA LEU A 1262 -20.39 -17.85 -41.02
C LEU A 1262 -20.61 -18.28 -42.47
N THR A 1263 -21.67 -19.06 -42.68
CA THR A 1263 -22.29 -19.38 -43.99
C THR A 1263 -23.56 -18.57 -44.13
#